data_AF-A0AAV6G531-F1
#
_entry.id   AF-A0AAV6G531-F1
#
_cell.length_a   1.000
_cell.length_b   1.000
_cell.length_c   1.000
_cell.angle_alpha   90.00
_cell.angle_beta   90.00
_cell.angle_gamma   90.00
#
_symmetry.space_group_name_H-M   'P 1'
#
loop_
_entity.id
_entity.type
_entity.pdbx_description
1 polymer ?
#
loop_
_entity_poly.entity_id
_entity_poly.type
_entity_poly.pdbx_seq_one_letter_code
_entity_poly.pdbx_strand_id
1 'polypeptide(L)'
;MGSTDIKLTENACVAGSFGEGCNGVCVCQNGGRCDPVTGSCFCPPGVSGRHCENGCPQGYFGRYCQRKCNCPNNGHCHRLYGGCVCAPGLYGRFCHLPCPRWTFGAGCSEECVCEPSVSLGCDPKSGACSCKPGYHGDRCQSSCNVGFFGDGCRERCDCRAGVPCDPQTGECVLTCPPGFYGEQCDQVCAAGFWGASCGQRCQCANSSSVSCDPQTGRCVCEPGYTGDHCQSKCKEGHFGKGCETECECVNGALCDHVTGTCICTAGWTGVRCEQICPEWMFGPNCTQVCLCSAPRQQCHHATGRCTCPPGYYGNRCDIRCREGTYGPNCRRRCRCTNGGRCDFKTGSCECKPGFLGANCSSSCPAGYYGKDCAMSCLCGDGGQCHPVTGRCNCASGQTGQSCQEVCPTGRYGLHCRGVCECVNGGVCDAADGSCRCSLGWTGTHCETACEPGLYGPGCELECPCQNNATCDRLTGHCDCYPGYYGNACQHQCPAGLFGRYCSQQCDCKHGQVCDHVTGECVCPPGLHGRGCEKRCEAGHFGQGCEGRCVCAEGVDCHPATGQCICPPGKTGEQCDEDCAADWFGPGCVLACECTHGGQCDIRTGHCTCPPTWLGHTCREGGYTLPVPTLVRRSLKRRSGRAQSRHSAKHTRPS
;
A
#
# COMPACT_ATOMS: atom_id res chain seq x y z
N MET A 1 24.87 -120.53 -34.53
CA MET A 1 24.17 -121.61 -35.29
C MET A 1 24.42 -121.35 -36.76
N GLY A 2 24.78 -122.31 -37.60
CA GLY A 2 25.04 -123.74 -37.40
C GLY A 2 26.12 -124.20 -38.39
N SER A 3 26.77 -125.33 -38.17
CA SER A 3 26.26 -126.64 -38.62
C SER A 3 26.28 -126.76 -40.16
N THR A 4 27.10 -127.65 -40.75
CA THR A 4 26.96 -129.13 -40.73
C THR A 4 25.58 -129.54 -41.30
N ASP A 5 25.45 -130.46 -42.25
CA ASP A 5 26.41 -131.39 -42.84
C ASP A 5 25.72 -132.16 -44.01
N ILE A 6 26.30 -133.32 -44.38
CA ILE A 6 25.64 -134.46 -45.07
C ILE A 6 25.45 -134.25 -46.59
N LYS A 7 26.26 -134.83 -47.50
CA LYS A 7 26.64 -136.24 -47.79
C LYS A 7 25.63 -137.05 -48.62
N LEU A 8 26.21 -138.04 -49.33
CA LEU A 8 25.69 -139.18 -50.13
C LEU A 8 26.02 -138.99 -51.63
N THR A 9 26.72 -139.87 -52.36
CA THR A 9 27.38 -141.19 -52.11
C THR A 9 28.58 -141.34 -53.07
N GLU A 10 29.79 -141.67 -52.62
CA GLU A 10 30.39 -143.04 -52.59
C GLU A 10 30.59 -143.75 -53.96
N ASN A 11 31.60 -143.30 -54.71
CA ASN A 11 32.73 -144.09 -55.25
C ASN A 11 33.44 -143.34 -56.40
N ALA A 12 33.97 -142.16 -56.11
CA ALA A 12 34.78 -141.36 -57.03
C ALA A 12 36.02 -140.82 -56.31
N CYS A 13 37.14 -140.71 -57.01
CA CYS A 13 38.38 -140.17 -56.46
C CYS A 13 38.25 -138.71 -56.03
N VAL A 14 39.03 -138.31 -55.01
CA VAL A 14 39.02 -136.94 -54.49
C VAL A 14 39.49 -135.97 -55.57
N ALA A 15 38.88 -134.79 -55.67
CA ALA A 15 39.22 -133.79 -56.67
C ALA A 15 40.73 -133.45 -56.65
N GLY A 16 41.43 -133.78 -57.74
CA GLY A 16 42.90 -133.76 -57.80
C GLY A 16 43.55 -135.14 -57.93
N SER A 17 42.77 -136.24 -57.90
CA SER A 17 43.25 -137.61 -58.05
C SER A 17 42.40 -138.45 -59.00
N PHE A 18 42.96 -139.52 -59.58
CA PHE A 18 42.31 -140.38 -60.57
C PHE A 18 42.83 -141.83 -60.60
N GLY A 19 42.11 -142.70 -61.31
CA GLY A 19 42.50 -144.08 -61.63
C GLY A 19 42.01 -145.13 -60.64
N GLU A 20 42.22 -146.42 -60.96
CA GLU A 20 41.83 -147.53 -60.10
C GLU A 20 42.65 -147.49 -58.79
N GLY A 21 41.97 -147.28 -57.66
CA GLY A 21 42.60 -147.01 -56.36
C GLY A 21 43.06 -145.55 -56.14
N CYS A 22 42.72 -144.62 -57.02
CA CYS A 22 42.95 -143.16 -56.87
C CYS A 22 44.41 -142.69 -56.69
N ASN A 23 45.38 -143.50 -57.14
CA ASN A 23 46.81 -143.21 -56.96
C ASN A 23 47.40 -142.24 -58.00
N GLY A 24 46.68 -141.90 -59.07
CA GLY A 24 47.10 -140.90 -60.05
C GLY A 24 46.82 -139.47 -59.56
N VAL A 25 47.73 -138.52 -59.79
CA VAL A 25 47.55 -137.10 -59.42
C VAL A 25 47.22 -136.24 -60.64
N CYS A 26 46.16 -135.45 -60.55
CA CYS A 26 45.72 -134.53 -61.60
C CYS A 26 46.48 -133.19 -61.53
N VAL A 27 47.22 -132.85 -62.59
CA VAL A 27 48.10 -131.67 -62.65
C VAL A 27 47.47 -130.44 -63.35
N CYS A 28 46.15 -130.36 -63.41
CA CYS A 28 45.43 -129.33 -64.17
C CYS A 28 45.65 -127.91 -63.62
N GLN A 29 46.21 -127.03 -64.45
CA GLN A 29 46.49 -125.62 -64.17
C GLN A 29 45.32 -124.71 -64.59
N ASN A 30 45.45 -123.41 -64.26
CA ASN A 30 44.58 -122.32 -64.70
C ASN A 30 43.05 -122.52 -64.52
N GLY A 31 42.64 -123.38 -63.59
CA GLY A 31 41.23 -123.72 -63.32
C GLY A 31 40.69 -124.91 -64.12
N GLY A 32 41.54 -125.73 -64.73
CA GLY A 32 41.15 -127.00 -65.35
C GLY A 32 40.53 -127.99 -64.36
N ARG A 33 39.46 -128.68 -64.76
CA ARG A 33 38.83 -129.76 -63.96
C ARG A 33 39.29 -131.12 -64.49
N CYS A 34 39.74 -132.00 -63.60
CA CYS A 34 40.20 -133.34 -63.96
C CYS A 34 39.07 -134.36 -64.12
N ASP A 35 39.24 -135.32 -65.03
CA ASP A 35 38.46 -136.55 -65.09
C ASP A 35 38.90 -137.53 -63.98
N PRO A 36 38.00 -138.00 -63.10
CA PRO A 36 38.38 -138.86 -61.98
C PRO A 36 38.70 -140.31 -62.37
N VAL A 37 38.38 -140.75 -63.59
CA VAL A 37 38.70 -142.11 -64.08
C VAL A 37 40.01 -142.09 -64.86
N THR A 38 40.16 -141.17 -65.81
CA THR A 38 41.29 -141.18 -66.77
C THR A 38 42.41 -140.18 -66.45
N GLY A 39 42.16 -139.20 -65.59
CA GLY A 39 43.13 -138.16 -65.24
C GLY A 39 43.29 -137.02 -66.25
N SER A 40 42.51 -137.03 -67.35
CA SER A 40 42.58 -135.97 -68.37
C SER A 40 41.96 -134.66 -67.90
N CYS A 41 42.59 -133.52 -68.22
CA CYS A 41 42.12 -132.20 -67.82
C CYS A 41 41.14 -131.57 -68.82
N PHE A 42 39.98 -131.13 -68.35
CA PHE A 42 39.03 -130.30 -69.08
C PHE A 42 39.30 -128.81 -68.80
N CYS A 43 39.68 -128.07 -69.83
CA CYS A 43 40.16 -126.69 -69.69
C CYS A 43 39.03 -125.64 -69.77
N PRO A 44 39.03 -124.63 -68.87
CA PRO A 44 38.07 -123.54 -68.96
C PRO A 44 38.35 -122.60 -70.15
N PRO A 45 37.38 -121.76 -70.53
CA PRO A 45 37.53 -120.75 -71.58
C PRO A 45 38.80 -119.88 -71.45
N GLY A 46 39.58 -119.81 -72.53
CA GLY A 46 40.78 -118.96 -72.63
C GLY A 46 42.08 -119.61 -72.14
N VAL A 47 42.08 -120.93 -71.90
CA VAL A 47 43.28 -121.74 -71.64
C VAL A 47 43.19 -123.10 -72.33
N SER A 48 44.35 -123.68 -72.65
CA SER A 48 44.49 -124.91 -73.44
C SER A 48 45.78 -125.67 -73.09
N GLY A 49 45.98 -126.87 -73.65
CA GLY A 49 47.08 -127.78 -73.29
C GLY A 49 46.59 -129.00 -72.53
N ARG A 50 47.45 -130.02 -72.36
CA ARG A 50 47.06 -131.29 -71.71
C ARG A 50 46.71 -131.13 -70.24
N HIS A 51 47.24 -130.09 -69.61
CA HIS A 51 47.00 -129.69 -68.23
C HIS A 51 46.48 -128.25 -68.16
N CYS A 52 45.92 -127.71 -69.24
CA CYS A 52 45.37 -126.35 -69.31
C CYS A 52 46.38 -125.22 -69.01
N GLU A 53 47.67 -125.50 -69.19
CA GLU A 53 48.81 -124.66 -68.87
C GLU A 53 48.95 -123.42 -69.77
N ASN A 54 48.49 -123.49 -71.03
CA ASN A 54 48.68 -122.44 -72.03
C ASN A 54 47.51 -121.45 -72.04
N GLY A 55 47.74 -120.24 -71.51
CA GLY A 55 46.83 -119.10 -71.68
C GLY A 55 46.88 -118.48 -73.07
N CYS A 56 45.98 -117.54 -73.34
CA CYS A 56 45.95 -116.84 -74.62
C CYS A 56 47.27 -116.11 -74.91
N PRO A 57 47.84 -116.26 -76.13
CA PRO A 57 49.08 -115.58 -76.51
C PRO A 57 48.89 -114.06 -76.51
N GLN A 58 49.99 -113.34 -76.37
CA GLN A 58 50.01 -111.88 -76.28
C GLN A 58 49.27 -111.22 -77.47
N GLY A 59 48.36 -110.29 -77.14
CA GLY A 59 47.48 -109.66 -78.11
C GLY A 59 46.16 -110.42 -78.38
N TYR A 60 45.89 -111.55 -77.72
CA TYR A 60 44.66 -112.34 -77.91
C TYR A 60 43.93 -112.67 -76.60
N PHE A 61 42.60 -112.86 -76.71
CA PHE A 61 41.70 -113.15 -75.59
C PHE A 61 40.47 -113.99 -76.03
N GLY A 62 39.63 -114.36 -75.06
CA GLY A 62 38.36 -115.05 -75.27
C GLY A 62 38.46 -116.58 -75.23
N ARG A 63 37.31 -117.27 -75.32
CA ARG A 63 37.16 -118.71 -74.99
C ARG A 63 38.14 -119.66 -75.68
N TYR A 64 38.53 -119.37 -76.92
CA TYR A 64 39.50 -120.14 -77.70
C TYR A 64 40.74 -119.33 -78.09
N CYS A 65 40.98 -118.18 -77.42
CA CYS A 65 42.11 -117.29 -77.67
C CYS A 65 42.25 -116.77 -79.11
N GLN A 66 41.14 -116.69 -79.85
CA GLN A 66 41.11 -116.25 -81.25
C GLN A 66 40.76 -114.76 -81.41
N ARG A 67 40.28 -114.07 -80.38
CA ARG A 67 39.91 -112.65 -80.48
C ARG A 67 41.13 -111.79 -80.23
N LYS A 68 41.56 -111.00 -81.21
CA LYS A 68 42.67 -110.04 -81.01
C LYS A 68 42.21 -108.84 -80.18
N CYS A 69 43.03 -108.37 -79.25
CA CYS A 69 42.80 -107.13 -78.49
C CYS A 69 43.61 -105.98 -79.07
N ASN A 70 43.00 -104.80 -79.15
CA ASN A 70 43.56 -103.63 -79.81
C ASN A 70 44.44 -102.80 -78.85
N CYS A 71 45.47 -103.42 -78.28
CA CYS A 71 46.43 -102.75 -77.41
C CYS A 71 47.64 -102.25 -78.20
N PRO A 72 48.17 -101.04 -77.93
CA PRO A 72 49.36 -100.54 -78.62
C PRO A 72 50.53 -101.51 -78.52
N ASN A 73 51.36 -101.55 -79.55
CA ASN A 73 52.53 -102.43 -79.63
C ASN A 73 52.22 -103.92 -79.36
N ASN A 74 51.00 -104.36 -79.71
CA ASN A 74 50.48 -105.70 -79.41
C ASN A 74 50.56 -106.03 -77.90
N GLY A 75 50.31 -105.04 -77.03
CA GLY A 75 50.45 -105.17 -75.58
C GLY A 75 49.55 -106.24 -74.94
N HIS A 76 49.90 -106.64 -73.71
CA HIS A 76 49.10 -107.60 -72.96
C HIS A 76 47.71 -107.05 -72.62
N CYS A 77 46.72 -107.94 -72.71
CA CYS A 77 45.34 -107.65 -72.41
C CYS A 77 44.70 -108.77 -71.59
N HIS A 78 43.62 -108.45 -70.89
CA HIS A 78 42.98 -109.38 -69.97
C HIS A 78 42.33 -110.56 -70.71
N ARG A 79 42.76 -111.80 -70.41
CA ARG A 79 42.45 -113.04 -71.15
C ARG A 79 40.97 -113.32 -71.44
N LEU A 80 40.05 -112.78 -70.63
CA LEU A 80 38.60 -113.00 -70.78
C LEU A 80 37.88 -111.92 -71.60
N TYR A 81 38.26 -110.64 -71.47
CA TYR A 81 37.50 -109.50 -72.02
C TYR A 81 38.32 -108.51 -72.87
N GLY A 82 39.65 -108.68 -72.96
CA GLY A 82 40.48 -107.98 -73.94
C GLY A 82 40.83 -106.51 -73.63
N GLY A 83 40.65 -106.06 -72.38
CA GLY A 83 41.10 -104.72 -71.95
C GLY A 83 42.62 -104.66 -71.75
N CYS A 84 43.25 -103.54 -72.11
CA CYS A 84 44.71 -103.35 -72.11
C CYS A 84 45.26 -102.99 -70.72
N VAL A 85 46.51 -103.38 -70.44
CA VAL A 85 47.27 -102.96 -69.26
C VAL A 85 48.35 -101.97 -69.68
N CYS A 86 48.44 -100.81 -69.01
CA CYS A 86 49.27 -99.69 -69.43
C CYS A 86 50.66 -99.69 -68.75
N ALA A 87 51.66 -99.11 -69.44
CA ALA A 87 52.99 -98.87 -68.87
C ALA A 87 53.02 -97.59 -68.01
N PRO A 88 53.99 -97.42 -67.10
CA PRO A 88 54.17 -96.20 -66.32
C PRO A 88 54.30 -94.93 -67.18
N GLY A 89 53.55 -93.89 -66.81
CA GLY A 89 53.47 -92.64 -67.56
C GLY A 89 52.38 -92.61 -68.65
N LEU A 90 51.61 -93.69 -68.83
CA LEU A 90 50.55 -93.80 -69.83
C LEU A 90 49.21 -94.28 -69.24
N TYR A 91 48.10 -93.75 -69.74
CA TYR A 91 46.73 -94.15 -69.37
C TYR A 91 45.75 -94.22 -70.56
N GLY A 92 44.49 -94.50 -70.23
CA GLY A 92 43.36 -94.60 -71.16
C GLY A 92 43.11 -96.03 -71.65
N ARG A 93 41.94 -96.25 -72.23
CA ARG A 93 41.45 -97.58 -72.69
C ARG A 93 42.42 -98.34 -73.60
N PHE A 94 43.22 -97.59 -74.38
CA PHE A 94 44.26 -98.12 -75.24
C PHE A 94 45.64 -97.54 -74.90
N CYS A 95 45.92 -97.18 -73.63
CA CYS A 95 47.27 -96.88 -73.11
C CYS A 95 48.17 -95.97 -73.98
N HIS A 96 47.61 -94.93 -74.59
CA HIS A 96 48.29 -94.06 -75.56
C HIS A 96 48.34 -92.58 -75.13
N LEU A 97 47.71 -92.24 -74.00
CA LEU A 97 47.70 -90.88 -73.47
C LEU A 97 48.77 -90.76 -72.38
N PRO A 98 49.63 -89.72 -72.39
CA PRO A 98 50.57 -89.46 -71.30
C PRO A 98 49.82 -88.98 -70.04
N CYS A 99 50.38 -89.19 -68.85
CA CYS A 99 49.70 -88.77 -67.61
C CYS A 99 49.36 -87.27 -67.58
N PRO A 100 48.16 -86.89 -67.10
CA PRO A 100 47.84 -85.51 -66.75
C PRO A 100 48.87 -84.91 -65.79
N ARG A 101 49.04 -83.58 -65.81
CA ARG A 101 49.90 -82.89 -64.84
C ARG A 101 49.46 -83.24 -63.42
N TRP A 102 50.44 -83.42 -62.54
CA TRP A 102 50.26 -83.87 -61.15
C TRP A 102 49.82 -85.34 -60.98
N THR A 103 49.94 -86.18 -62.00
CA THR A 103 49.75 -87.63 -61.87
C THR A 103 50.91 -88.41 -62.50
N PHE A 104 51.19 -89.60 -61.99
CA PHE A 104 52.26 -90.49 -62.47
C PHE A 104 51.90 -91.97 -62.31
N GLY A 105 52.78 -92.87 -62.75
CA GLY A 105 52.61 -94.32 -62.61
C GLY A 105 51.83 -94.99 -63.75
N ALA A 106 51.54 -96.28 -63.61
CA ALA A 106 50.91 -97.10 -64.66
C ALA A 106 49.40 -96.89 -64.68
N GLY A 107 48.85 -96.43 -65.81
CA GLY A 107 47.45 -95.98 -65.84
C GLY A 107 47.23 -94.62 -65.16
N CYS A 108 48.31 -93.96 -64.72
CA CYS A 108 48.30 -92.66 -64.02
C CYS A 108 47.44 -92.66 -62.75
N SER A 109 47.58 -93.72 -61.94
CA SER A 109 46.84 -93.93 -60.69
C SER A 109 47.37 -93.14 -59.50
N GLU A 110 48.60 -92.64 -59.56
CA GLU A 110 49.27 -91.99 -58.44
C GLU A 110 49.27 -90.45 -58.61
N GLU A 111 49.03 -89.70 -57.54
CA GLU A 111 49.12 -88.24 -57.54
C GLU A 111 50.51 -87.75 -57.09
N CYS A 112 51.01 -86.71 -57.74
CA CYS A 112 52.33 -86.14 -57.45
C CYS A 112 52.32 -85.28 -56.18
N VAL A 113 53.19 -85.65 -55.24
CA VAL A 113 53.19 -85.08 -53.89
C VAL A 113 54.11 -83.86 -53.78
N CYS A 114 53.90 -82.82 -54.60
CA CYS A 114 54.73 -81.60 -54.60
C CYS A 114 54.03 -80.42 -53.91
N GLU A 115 54.76 -79.39 -53.48
CA GLU A 115 54.17 -78.14 -53.01
C GLU A 115 53.73 -77.26 -54.20
N PRO A 116 52.42 -77.12 -54.52
CA PRO A 116 51.98 -76.62 -55.83
C PRO A 116 52.29 -75.14 -56.07
N SER A 117 52.41 -74.36 -55.00
CA SER A 117 52.70 -72.92 -55.04
C SER A 117 54.12 -72.63 -55.53
N VAL A 118 55.09 -73.47 -55.17
CA VAL A 118 56.54 -73.28 -55.44
C VAL A 118 57.17 -74.39 -56.30
N SER A 119 56.35 -75.29 -56.84
CA SER A 119 56.76 -76.30 -57.82
C SER A 119 56.36 -75.90 -59.25
N LEU A 120 57.14 -76.36 -60.23
CA LEU A 120 56.84 -76.29 -61.66
C LEU A 120 56.05 -77.52 -62.16
N GLY A 121 56.14 -78.66 -61.47
CA GLY A 121 55.46 -79.89 -61.84
C GLY A 121 56.14 -81.13 -61.25
N CYS A 122 55.79 -82.30 -61.79
CA CYS A 122 56.41 -83.57 -61.47
C CYS A 122 56.68 -84.40 -62.73
N ASP A 123 57.61 -85.36 -62.65
CA ASP A 123 57.85 -86.33 -63.71
C ASP A 123 56.71 -87.36 -63.84
N PRO A 124 56.09 -87.53 -65.03
CA PRO A 124 54.96 -88.44 -65.24
C PRO A 124 55.24 -89.94 -65.02
N LYS A 125 56.50 -90.38 -64.88
CA LYS A 125 56.83 -91.79 -64.67
C LYS A 125 57.15 -92.11 -63.21
N SER A 126 57.81 -91.19 -62.51
CA SER A 126 58.40 -91.37 -61.18
C SER A 126 57.81 -90.49 -60.08
N GLY A 127 57.08 -89.42 -60.44
CA GLY A 127 56.47 -88.48 -59.49
C GLY A 127 57.43 -87.43 -58.92
N ALA A 128 58.71 -87.45 -59.30
CA ALA A 128 59.72 -86.52 -58.78
C ALA A 128 59.41 -85.04 -59.11
N CYS A 129 59.47 -84.17 -58.10
CA CYS A 129 59.09 -82.77 -58.21
C CYS A 129 60.17 -81.89 -58.84
N SER A 130 59.76 -80.86 -59.59
CA SER A 130 60.65 -79.79 -60.11
C SER A 130 60.32 -78.48 -59.42
N CYS A 131 61.29 -77.82 -58.80
CA CYS A 131 61.08 -76.63 -57.98
C CYS A 131 61.20 -75.32 -58.78
N LYS A 132 60.64 -74.23 -58.24
CA LYS A 132 60.92 -72.87 -58.70
C LYS A 132 62.22 -72.35 -58.04
N PRO A 133 62.95 -71.42 -58.69
CA PRO A 133 64.09 -70.74 -58.07
C PRO A 133 63.75 -70.14 -56.70
N GLY A 134 64.70 -70.20 -55.77
CA GLY A 134 64.51 -69.82 -54.37
C GLY A 134 63.99 -70.96 -53.47
N TYR A 135 63.70 -72.15 -54.01
CA TYR A 135 63.17 -73.31 -53.28
C TYR A 135 63.89 -74.62 -53.64
N HIS A 136 63.94 -75.55 -52.68
CA HIS A 136 64.58 -76.85 -52.81
C HIS A 136 63.88 -77.94 -51.97
N GLY A 137 64.36 -79.18 -52.10
CA GLY A 137 63.85 -80.38 -51.42
C GLY A 137 62.93 -81.24 -52.31
N ASP A 138 62.75 -82.50 -51.94
CA ASP A 138 62.08 -83.51 -52.79
C ASP A 138 60.61 -83.19 -53.12
N ARG A 139 59.99 -82.31 -52.34
CA ARG A 139 58.63 -81.77 -52.56
C ARG A 139 58.62 -80.25 -52.77
N CYS A 140 59.79 -79.63 -52.93
CA CYS A 140 60.01 -78.18 -53.02
C CYS A 140 59.60 -77.40 -51.76
N GLN A 141 59.66 -78.05 -50.59
CA GLN A 141 59.10 -77.56 -49.33
C GLN A 141 59.96 -76.53 -48.56
N SER A 142 61.19 -76.24 -49.00
CA SER A 142 62.14 -75.39 -48.27
C SER A 142 62.62 -74.23 -49.13
N SER A 143 62.61 -73.01 -48.59
CA SER A 143 63.26 -71.85 -49.21
C SER A 143 64.79 -71.91 -49.04
N CYS A 144 65.54 -71.18 -49.86
CA CYS A 144 66.98 -71.10 -49.68
C CYS A 144 67.38 -70.53 -48.31
N ASN A 145 68.46 -71.09 -47.75
CA ASN A 145 69.06 -70.60 -46.50
C ASN A 145 69.74 -69.24 -46.73
N VAL A 146 69.83 -68.44 -45.66
CA VAL A 146 70.46 -67.10 -45.71
C VAL A 146 71.87 -67.18 -46.33
N GLY A 147 72.10 -66.39 -47.37
CA GLY A 147 73.34 -66.39 -48.14
C GLY A 147 73.36 -67.34 -49.35
N PHE A 148 72.24 -67.98 -49.70
CA PHE A 148 72.08 -68.79 -50.90
C PHE A 148 70.82 -68.39 -51.70
N PHE A 149 70.88 -68.51 -53.02
CA PHE A 149 69.80 -68.16 -53.95
C PHE A 149 69.78 -69.07 -55.20
N GLY A 150 68.84 -68.82 -56.10
CA GLY A 150 68.77 -69.48 -57.42
C GLY A 150 68.06 -70.84 -57.44
N ASP A 151 68.19 -71.58 -58.55
CA ASP A 151 67.56 -72.89 -58.72
C ASP A 151 68.19 -73.95 -57.79
N GLY A 152 67.35 -74.64 -57.02
CA GLY A 152 67.79 -75.59 -56.00
C GLY A 152 68.75 -75.01 -54.96
N CYS A 153 68.79 -73.69 -54.78
CA CYS A 153 69.61 -72.99 -53.78
C CYS A 153 71.13 -73.21 -53.90
N ARG A 154 71.63 -73.32 -55.13
CA ARG A 154 73.03 -73.68 -55.42
C ARG A 154 73.98 -72.50 -55.50
N GLU A 155 73.47 -71.28 -55.67
CA GLU A 155 74.29 -70.08 -55.79
C GLU A 155 74.46 -69.42 -54.43
N ARG A 156 75.64 -68.85 -54.17
CA ARG A 156 75.95 -68.17 -52.91
C ARG A 156 75.94 -66.66 -53.12
N CYS A 157 75.26 -65.94 -52.25
CA CYS A 157 75.18 -64.48 -52.31
C CYS A 157 76.52 -63.82 -51.96
N ASP A 158 76.93 -62.84 -52.75
CA ASP A 158 78.14 -62.04 -52.52
C ASP A 158 77.80 -60.72 -51.80
N CYS A 159 77.29 -60.84 -50.57
CA CYS A 159 76.91 -59.70 -49.73
C CYS A 159 77.92 -59.45 -48.61
N ARG A 160 78.08 -58.17 -48.23
CA ARG A 160 78.91 -57.76 -47.09
C ARG A 160 78.41 -58.43 -45.80
N ALA A 161 79.33 -58.86 -44.94
CA ALA A 161 79.02 -59.61 -43.72
C ALA A 161 77.92 -58.94 -42.87
N GLY A 162 76.82 -59.67 -42.65
CA GLY A 162 75.64 -59.20 -41.92
C GLY A 162 74.47 -58.69 -42.78
N VAL A 163 74.68 -58.49 -44.10
CA VAL A 163 73.61 -58.08 -45.03
C VAL A 163 72.99 -59.31 -45.70
N PRO A 164 71.68 -59.58 -45.54
CA PRO A 164 71.01 -60.67 -46.24
C PRO A 164 70.75 -60.33 -47.72
N CYS A 165 70.67 -61.37 -48.53
CA CYS A 165 70.28 -61.31 -49.93
C CYS A 165 68.83 -61.78 -50.15
N ASP A 166 68.23 -61.36 -51.26
CA ASP A 166 67.00 -61.94 -51.78
C ASP A 166 67.21 -63.42 -52.21
N PRO A 167 66.40 -64.38 -51.72
CA PRO A 167 66.57 -65.81 -52.05
C PRO A 167 66.31 -66.20 -53.51
N GLN A 168 65.69 -65.34 -54.31
CA GLN A 168 65.38 -65.59 -55.73
C GLN A 168 66.39 -64.89 -56.66
N THR A 169 66.74 -63.63 -56.38
CA THR A 169 67.59 -62.80 -57.25
C THR A 169 69.03 -62.65 -56.78
N GLY A 170 69.31 -62.86 -55.49
CA GLY A 170 70.64 -62.67 -54.88
C GLY A 170 70.97 -61.22 -54.49
N GLU A 171 70.07 -60.26 -54.68
CA GLU A 171 70.33 -58.83 -54.38
C GLU A 171 70.41 -58.55 -52.87
N CYS A 172 71.43 -57.78 -52.45
CA CYS A 172 71.69 -57.44 -51.05
C CYS A 172 70.88 -56.20 -50.61
N VAL A 173 70.15 -56.27 -49.49
CA VAL A 173 69.33 -55.14 -49.00
C VAL A 173 69.81 -54.65 -47.62
N LEU A 174 70.34 -53.41 -47.56
CA LEU A 174 70.77 -52.76 -46.33
C LEU A 174 69.63 -51.88 -45.75
N THR A 175 69.30 -52.06 -44.47
CA THR A 175 68.32 -51.23 -43.75
C THR A 175 68.97 -50.62 -42.50
N CYS A 176 68.86 -49.30 -42.33
CA CYS A 176 69.50 -48.60 -41.21
C CYS A 176 68.64 -48.60 -39.94
N PRO A 177 69.26 -48.60 -38.74
CA PRO A 177 68.55 -48.51 -37.47
C PRO A 177 67.77 -47.18 -37.34
N PRO A 178 66.72 -47.13 -36.50
CA PRO A 178 65.92 -45.92 -36.29
C PRO A 178 66.74 -44.70 -35.89
N GLY A 179 66.48 -43.57 -36.54
CA GLY A 179 67.19 -42.30 -36.34
C GLY A 179 68.40 -42.08 -37.24
N PHE A 180 68.77 -43.06 -38.07
CA PHE A 180 69.94 -42.99 -38.95
C PHE A 180 69.62 -43.36 -40.41
N TYR A 181 70.38 -42.77 -41.35
CA TYR A 181 70.33 -43.05 -42.78
C TYR A 181 71.73 -42.96 -43.42
N GLY A 182 71.81 -43.18 -44.74
CA GLY A 182 73.04 -43.16 -45.53
C GLY A 182 73.68 -44.54 -45.69
N GLU A 183 74.62 -44.66 -46.64
CA GLU A 183 75.29 -45.91 -47.05
C GLU A 183 76.00 -46.67 -45.92
N GLN A 184 76.33 -45.98 -44.82
CA GLN A 184 76.97 -46.56 -43.62
C GLN A 184 76.10 -46.45 -42.36
N CYS A 185 74.86 -45.96 -42.49
CA CYS A 185 73.93 -45.70 -41.39
C CYS A 185 74.51 -44.80 -40.28
N ASP A 186 75.34 -43.83 -40.66
CA ASP A 186 76.09 -42.92 -39.80
C ASP A 186 75.48 -41.51 -39.71
N GLN A 187 74.54 -41.17 -40.61
CA GLN A 187 73.93 -39.83 -40.70
C GLN A 187 72.63 -39.79 -39.90
N VAL A 188 72.50 -38.85 -38.95
CA VAL A 188 71.28 -38.66 -38.15
C VAL A 188 70.17 -38.03 -38.99
N CYS A 189 68.92 -38.47 -38.83
CA CYS A 189 67.79 -37.94 -39.59
C CYS A 189 67.72 -36.40 -39.59
N ALA A 190 67.46 -35.83 -40.77
CA ALA A 190 67.20 -34.40 -40.92
C ALA A 190 65.92 -33.98 -40.17
N ALA A 191 65.87 -32.73 -39.72
CA ALA A 191 64.73 -32.19 -38.98
C ALA A 191 63.40 -32.41 -39.72
N GLY A 192 62.41 -32.96 -39.02
CA GLY A 192 61.12 -33.35 -39.59
C GLY A 192 61.04 -34.78 -40.13
N PHE A 193 62.09 -35.59 -39.99
CA PHE A 193 62.11 -37.02 -40.36
C PHE A 193 62.57 -37.92 -39.21
N TRP A 194 62.07 -39.16 -39.19
CA TRP A 194 62.35 -40.13 -38.13
C TRP A 194 62.24 -41.60 -38.62
N GLY A 195 62.61 -42.52 -37.75
CA GLY A 195 62.48 -43.97 -37.96
C GLY A 195 63.64 -44.60 -38.73
N ALA A 196 63.49 -45.87 -39.11
CA ALA A 196 64.51 -46.63 -39.84
C ALA A 196 64.77 -46.01 -41.22
N SER A 197 66.05 -45.82 -41.57
CA SER A 197 66.48 -45.08 -42.77
C SER A 197 65.82 -43.70 -42.94
N CYS A 198 65.32 -43.10 -41.85
CA CYS A 198 64.59 -41.81 -41.83
C CYS A 198 63.36 -41.75 -42.75
N GLY A 199 62.74 -42.90 -43.05
CA GLY A 199 61.66 -43.01 -44.02
C GLY A 199 60.31 -42.38 -43.62
N GLN A 200 60.14 -41.93 -42.38
CA GLN A 200 58.89 -41.33 -41.89
C GLN A 200 59.02 -39.83 -41.66
N ARG A 201 57.97 -39.07 -42.01
CA ARG A 201 57.86 -37.65 -41.65
C ARG A 201 57.23 -37.47 -40.27
N CYS A 202 57.71 -36.47 -39.55
CA CYS A 202 57.17 -36.08 -38.27
C CYS A 202 55.85 -35.32 -38.45
N GLN A 203 54.84 -35.69 -37.67
CA GLN A 203 53.49 -35.15 -37.76
C GLN A 203 53.27 -34.08 -36.68
N CYS A 204 54.12 -33.05 -36.64
CA CYS A 204 54.09 -32.02 -35.60
C CYS A 204 53.38 -30.75 -36.04
N ALA A 205 52.81 -29.99 -35.10
CA ALA A 205 52.14 -28.73 -35.37
C ALA A 205 53.15 -27.61 -35.73
N ASN A 206 53.13 -27.15 -36.99
CA ASN A 206 54.11 -26.25 -37.61
C ASN A 206 54.50 -24.97 -36.83
N SER A 207 53.68 -24.48 -35.91
CA SER A 207 53.92 -23.24 -35.15
C SER A 207 53.99 -23.42 -33.63
N SER A 208 54.03 -24.66 -33.17
CA SER A 208 54.00 -25.05 -31.73
C SER A 208 54.93 -26.21 -31.40
N SER A 209 55.76 -26.65 -32.36
CA SER A 209 56.82 -27.64 -32.19
C SER A 209 58.14 -27.14 -32.76
N VAL A 210 59.24 -27.40 -32.05
CA VAL A 210 60.61 -27.07 -32.47
C VAL A 210 61.12 -28.08 -33.49
N SER A 211 60.90 -29.37 -33.21
CA SER A 211 61.34 -30.51 -34.02
C SER A 211 60.65 -31.79 -33.50
N CYS A 212 61.15 -32.96 -33.91
CA CYS A 212 60.78 -34.28 -33.42
C CYS A 212 62.04 -35.08 -33.04
N ASP A 213 61.86 -36.10 -32.20
CA ASP A 213 62.85 -37.12 -31.93
C ASP A 213 63.11 -37.96 -33.21
N PRO A 214 64.35 -38.04 -33.72
CA PRO A 214 64.66 -38.78 -34.95
C PRO A 214 64.49 -40.30 -34.80
N GLN A 215 64.54 -40.87 -33.59
CA GLN A 215 64.34 -42.29 -33.36
C GLN A 215 62.85 -42.64 -33.21
N THR A 216 62.11 -41.86 -32.43
CA THR A 216 60.74 -42.19 -32.01
C THR A 216 59.63 -41.40 -32.71
N GLY A 217 59.97 -40.32 -33.44
CA GLY A 217 59.02 -39.45 -34.13
C GLY A 217 58.25 -38.50 -33.21
N ARG A 218 58.44 -38.60 -31.88
CA ARG A 218 57.71 -37.79 -30.89
C ARG A 218 58.07 -36.31 -31.04
N CYS A 219 57.04 -35.45 -31.10
CA CYS A 219 57.23 -34.02 -31.26
C CYS A 219 57.79 -33.35 -29.99
N VAL A 220 58.72 -32.42 -30.19
CA VAL A 220 59.29 -31.55 -29.14
C VAL A 220 58.57 -30.21 -29.19
N CYS A 221 57.69 -29.97 -28.22
CA CYS A 221 56.83 -28.81 -28.21
C CYS A 221 57.55 -27.53 -27.78
N GLU A 222 57.13 -26.41 -28.37
CA GLU A 222 57.46 -25.07 -27.90
C GLU A 222 56.87 -24.83 -26.50
N PRO A 223 57.46 -23.94 -25.68
CA PRO A 223 56.89 -23.55 -24.39
C PRO A 223 55.43 -23.09 -24.53
N GLY A 224 54.57 -23.59 -23.65
CA GLY A 224 53.15 -23.31 -23.66
C GLY A 224 52.28 -24.24 -24.52
N TYR A 225 52.86 -25.30 -25.09
CA TYR A 225 52.17 -26.32 -25.89
C TYR A 225 52.50 -27.75 -25.42
N THR A 226 51.56 -28.67 -25.66
CA THR A 226 51.60 -30.08 -25.24
C THR A 226 50.72 -30.96 -26.15
N GLY A 227 50.67 -32.27 -25.86
CA GLY A 227 50.11 -33.31 -26.73
C GLY A 227 51.14 -33.90 -27.68
N ASP A 228 50.89 -35.11 -28.18
CA ASP A 228 51.87 -35.89 -28.96
C ASP A 228 52.31 -35.24 -30.27
N HIS A 229 51.49 -34.32 -30.80
CA HIS A 229 51.75 -33.53 -32.00
C HIS A 229 51.90 -32.02 -31.69
N CYS A 230 52.01 -31.65 -30.41
CA CYS A 230 52.04 -30.26 -29.91
C CYS A 230 50.80 -29.42 -30.25
N GLN A 231 49.67 -30.09 -30.50
CA GLN A 231 48.43 -29.49 -30.99
C GLN A 231 47.62 -28.74 -29.92
N SER A 232 47.92 -28.93 -28.64
CA SER A 232 47.19 -28.34 -27.52
C SER A 232 48.03 -27.28 -26.82
N LYS A 233 47.41 -26.16 -26.45
CA LYS A 233 47.99 -25.23 -25.48
C LYS A 233 48.04 -25.89 -24.10
N CYS A 234 48.88 -25.37 -23.20
CA CYS A 234 48.80 -25.77 -21.79
C CYS A 234 47.39 -25.55 -21.24
N LYS A 235 46.97 -26.48 -20.36
CA LYS A 235 45.71 -26.35 -19.62
C LYS A 235 45.74 -25.09 -18.76
N GLU A 236 44.57 -24.53 -18.47
CA GLU A 236 44.45 -23.32 -17.64
C GLU A 236 45.17 -23.51 -16.30
N GLY A 237 45.92 -22.48 -15.89
CA GLY A 237 46.78 -22.53 -14.70
C GLY A 237 48.14 -23.21 -14.90
N HIS A 238 48.55 -23.58 -16.12
CA HIS A 238 49.89 -24.14 -16.38
C HIS A 238 50.60 -23.48 -17.57
N PHE A 239 51.94 -23.46 -17.53
CA PHE A 239 52.77 -22.81 -18.54
C PHE A 239 54.15 -23.47 -18.73
N GLY A 240 54.92 -22.92 -19.67
CA GLY A 240 56.31 -23.32 -19.92
C GLY A 240 56.44 -24.60 -20.77
N LYS A 241 57.65 -25.12 -20.87
CA LYS A 241 57.93 -26.35 -21.64
C LYS A 241 57.25 -27.54 -20.98
N GLY A 242 56.48 -28.31 -21.76
CA GLY A 242 55.76 -29.49 -21.26
C GLY A 242 54.55 -29.19 -20.35
N CYS A 243 54.25 -27.91 -20.06
CA CYS A 243 53.19 -27.49 -19.14
C CYS A 243 53.39 -27.96 -17.69
N GLU A 244 54.64 -28.21 -17.28
CA GLU A 244 54.99 -28.74 -15.96
C GLU A 244 54.86 -27.70 -14.85
N THR A 245 55.03 -26.41 -15.17
CA THR A 245 54.94 -25.31 -14.19
C THR A 245 53.50 -24.85 -13.99
N GLU A 246 53.05 -24.76 -12.74
CA GLU A 246 51.74 -24.21 -12.35
C GLU A 246 51.84 -22.68 -12.18
N CYS A 247 50.78 -21.96 -12.58
CA CYS A 247 50.70 -20.51 -12.45
C CYS A 247 50.17 -20.10 -11.08
N GLU A 248 50.87 -19.22 -10.39
CA GLU A 248 50.48 -18.76 -9.05
C GLU A 248 49.44 -17.60 -9.03
N CYS A 249 48.71 -17.41 -10.13
CA CYS A 249 47.76 -16.31 -10.34
C CYS A 249 46.55 -16.40 -9.40
N VAL A 250 46.19 -15.29 -8.75
CA VAL A 250 45.02 -15.21 -7.86
C VAL A 250 43.93 -14.28 -8.41
N ASN A 251 42.79 -14.19 -7.71
CA ASN A 251 41.67 -13.29 -8.06
C ASN A 251 41.09 -13.49 -9.48
N GLY A 252 41.16 -14.72 -10.00
CA GLY A 252 40.64 -15.08 -11.31
C GLY A 252 41.45 -14.51 -12.49
N ALA A 253 42.69 -14.09 -12.25
CA ALA A 253 43.58 -13.63 -13.29
C ALA A 253 43.93 -14.74 -14.28
N LEU A 254 43.96 -14.40 -15.57
CA LEU A 254 44.26 -15.34 -16.65
C LEU A 254 45.78 -15.55 -16.73
N CYS A 255 46.25 -16.79 -16.70
CA CYS A 255 47.66 -17.08 -16.91
C CYS A 255 48.02 -17.12 -18.40
N ASP A 256 49.09 -16.45 -18.79
CA ASP A 256 49.70 -16.63 -20.11
C ASP A 256 50.36 -18.03 -20.20
N HIS A 257 49.84 -18.86 -21.10
CA HIS A 257 50.27 -20.27 -21.21
C HIS A 257 51.73 -20.45 -21.65
N VAL A 258 52.39 -19.43 -22.20
CA VAL A 258 53.80 -19.52 -22.63
C VAL A 258 54.74 -19.08 -21.50
N THR A 259 54.48 -17.91 -20.91
CA THR A 259 55.39 -17.21 -19.99
C THR A 259 55.03 -17.37 -18.51
N GLY A 260 53.80 -17.78 -18.19
CA GLY A 260 53.30 -17.85 -16.80
C GLY A 260 52.85 -16.50 -16.24
N THR A 261 52.87 -15.43 -17.06
CA THR A 261 52.54 -14.08 -16.61
C THR A 261 51.04 -13.97 -16.33
N CYS A 262 50.66 -13.45 -15.16
CA CYS A 262 49.27 -13.25 -14.78
C CYS A 262 48.71 -11.96 -15.42
N ILE A 263 47.62 -12.08 -16.18
CA ILE A 263 46.85 -10.97 -16.74
C ILE A 263 45.72 -10.66 -15.76
N CYS A 264 45.82 -9.54 -15.05
CA CYS A 264 44.93 -9.25 -13.94
C CYS A 264 43.52 -8.84 -14.37
N THR A 265 42.54 -9.42 -13.67
CA THR A 265 41.13 -9.02 -13.76
C THR A 265 40.92 -7.59 -13.29
N ALA A 266 39.77 -7.01 -13.63
CA ALA A 266 39.48 -5.62 -13.32
C ALA A 266 39.50 -5.34 -11.82
N GLY A 267 40.37 -4.43 -11.38
CA GLY A 267 40.54 -4.06 -9.98
C GLY A 267 41.75 -4.66 -9.27
N TRP A 268 42.58 -5.43 -9.99
CA TRP A 268 43.77 -6.09 -9.47
C TRP A 268 45.03 -5.78 -10.29
N THR A 269 46.18 -5.85 -9.61
CA THR A 269 47.54 -5.69 -10.13
C THR A 269 48.53 -6.47 -9.23
N GLY A 270 49.83 -6.38 -9.51
CA GLY A 270 50.86 -7.21 -8.90
C GLY A 270 51.19 -8.43 -9.75
N VAL A 271 52.33 -9.09 -9.47
CA VAL A 271 52.87 -10.18 -10.30
C VAL A 271 51.98 -11.43 -10.33
N ARG A 272 51.15 -11.62 -9.30
CA ARG A 272 50.15 -12.68 -9.19
C ARG A 272 48.72 -12.15 -9.22
N CYS A 273 48.53 -10.85 -9.44
CA CYS A 273 47.26 -10.14 -9.32
C CYS A 273 46.70 -10.12 -7.88
N GLU A 274 47.61 -10.12 -6.91
CA GLU A 274 47.36 -10.16 -5.47
C GLU A 274 47.04 -8.78 -4.86
N GLN A 275 47.38 -7.70 -5.56
CA GLN A 275 47.22 -6.33 -5.07
C GLN A 275 45.95 -5.69 -5.65
N ILE A 276 45.15 -5.04 -4.80
CA ILE A 276 44.05 -4.18 -5.26
C ILE A 276 44.65 -2.95 -5.98
N CYS A 277 43.94 -2.39 -6.96
CA CYS A 277 44.42 -1.18 -7.63
C CYS A 277 44.80 -0.06 -6.65
N PRO A 278 45.94 0.63 -6.89
CA PRO A 278 46.30 1.85 -6.16
C PRO A 278 45.17 2.88 -6.19
N GLU A 279 45.19 3.80 -5.24
CA GLU A 279 44.29 4.95 -5.29
C GLU A 279 44.37 5.65 -6.66
N TRP A 280 43.24 6.23 -7.10
CA TRP A 280 43.11 6.91 -8.39
C TRP A 280 43.16 6.01 -9.62
N MET A 281 43.33 4.69 -9.48
CA MET A 281 43.42 3.75 -10.61
C MET A 281 42.35 2.63 -10.57
N PHE A 282 41.99 2.12 -11.74
CA PHE A 282 40.98 1.07 -11.89
C PHE A 282 41.16 0.22 -13.17
N GLY A 283 40.35 -0.83 -13.30
CA GLY A 283 40.31 -1.68 -14.49
C GLY A 283 41.36 -2.80 -14.50
N PRO A 284 41.51 -3.54 -15.60
CA PRO A 284 42.47 -4.64 -15.70
C PRO A 284 43.91 -4.10 -15.66
N ASN A 285 44.76 -4.77 -14.87
CA ASN A 285 46.12 -4.33 -14.53
C ASN A 285 46.19 -2.86 -14.02
N CYS A 286 45.07 -2.31 -13.52
CA CYS A 286 44.95 -0.96 -12.98
C CYS A 286 45.42 0.17 -13.93
N THR A 287 45.25 -0.04 -15.24
CA THR A 287 45.75 0.87 -16.29
C THR A 287 44.90 2.13 -16.51
N GLN A 288 43.72 2.23 -15.90
CA GLN A 288 42.76 3.32 -16.16
C GLN A 288 42.70 4.29 -14.97
N VAL A 289 42.61 5.59 -15.23
CA VAL A 289 42.61 6.64 -14.19
C VAL A 289 41.19 7.08 -13.82
N CYS A 290 40.93 7.19 -12.53
CA CYS A 290 39.67 7.67 -11.97
C CYS A 290 39.56 9.20 -12.06
N LEU A 291 38.65 9.68 -12.91
CA LEU A 291 38.35 11.10 -13.11
C LEU A 291 37.12 11.52 -12.27
N CYS A 292 37.23 11.51 -10.93
CA CYS A 292 36.13 11.95 -10.08
C CYS A 292 36.03 13.48 -10.04
N SER A 293 34.81 14.03 -9.94
CA SER A 293 34.56 15.48 -10.04
C SER A 293 35.15 16.31 -8.91
N ALA A 294 35.52 15.72 -7.78
CA ALA A 294 36.33 16.40 -6.77
C ALA A 294 37.69 15.68 -6.61
N PRO A 295 38.79 16.44 -6.42
CA PRO A 295 40.08 15.84 -6.09
C PRO A 295 39.96 15.07 -4.78
N ARG A 296 40.68 13.94 -4.70
CA ARG A 296 40.73 13.05 -3.53
C ARG A 296 39.44 12.22 -3.25
N GLN A 297 38.54 12.03 -4.22
CA GLN A 297 37.42 11.07 -4.12
C GLN A 297 37.79 9.65 -4.55
N GLN A 298 37.80 8.65 -3.64
CA GLN A 298 38.00 7.26 -4.07
C GLN A 298 36.91 6.78 -5.06
N CYS A 299 37.41 6.02 -6.03
CA CYS A 299 36.64 5.26 -7.00
C CYS A 299 36.71 3.76 -6.68
N HIS A 300 35.76 3.00 -7.22
CA HIS A 300 35.76 1.55 -7.10
C HIS A 300 36.86 0.92 -7.99
N HIS A 301 37.87 0.31 -7.39
CA HIS A 301 39.03 -0.31 -8.05
C HIS A 301 38.69 -1.16 -9.30
N ALA A 302 37.63 -1.97 -9.29
CA ALA A 302 37.23 -2.73 -10.48
C ALA A 302 36.54 -1.92 -11.59
N THR A 303 35.73 -0.90 -11.27
CA THR A 303 34.79 -0.28 -12.23
C THR A 303 35.03 1.20 -12.51
N GLY A 304 35.92 1.86 -11.75
CA GLY A 304 36.22 3.29 -11.87
C GLY A 304 35.08 4.21 -11.43
N ARG A 305 33.96 3.67 -10.94
CA ARG A 305 32.82 4.44 -10.46
C ARG A 305 33.18 5.19 -9.18
N CYS A 306 33.05 6.50 -9.21
CA CYS A 306 33.31 7.38 -8.07
C CYS A 306 32.21 7.30 -6.99
N THR A 307 32.58 7.48 -5.73
CA THR A 307 31.62 7.57 -4.62
C THR A 307 31.06 8.99 -4.54
N CYS A 308 29.85 9.20 -5.05
CA CYS A 308 29.32 10.55 -5.22
C CYS A 308 28.90 11.23 -3.91
N PRO A 309 29.24 12.52 -3.73
CA PRO A 309 28.80 13.31 -2.59
C PRO A 309 27.29 13.59 -2.66
N PRO A 310 26.66 14.00 -1.55
CA PRO A 310 25.24 14.34 -1.54
C PRO A 310 24.89 15.39 -2.60
N GLY A 311 23.86 15.10 -3.40
CA GLY A 311 23.40 15.97 -4.49
C GLY A 311 23.97 15.67 -5.87
N TYR A 312 24.79 14.63 -6.01
CA TYR A 312 25.41 14.25 -7.27
C TYR A 312 25.31 12.75 -7.55
N TYR A 313 25.32 12.39 -8.84
CA TYR A 313 25.35 11.02 -9.36
C TYR A 313 26.10 10.94 -10.70
N GLY A 314 26.11 9.76 -11.31
CA GLY A 314 26.92 9.44 -12.49
C GLY A 314 28.15 8.60 -12.11
N ASN A 315 28.98 8.26 -13.08
CA ASN A 315 30.24 7.53 -12.82
C ASN A 315 31.36 8.46 -12.37
N ARG A 316 31.29 9.75 -12.75
CA ARG A 316 32.26 10.81 -12.44
C ARG A 316 31.81 11.69 -11.26
N CYS A 317 30.51 11.69 -10.94
CA CYS A 317 29.85 12.51 -9.90
C CYS A 317 29.70 14.01 -10.26
N ASP A 318 29.58 14.26 -11.55
CA ASP A 318 29.37 15.54 -12.24
C ASP A 318 27.89 15.90 -12.39
N ILE A 319 27.00 14.91 -12.47
CA ILE A 319 25.57 15.13 -12.72
C ILE A 319 24.85 15.47 -11.41
N ARG A 320 24.22 16.65 -11.33
CA ARG A 320 23.40 17.06 -10.18
C ARG A 320 22.10 16.25 -10.10
N CYS A 321 21.60 16.01 -8.89
CA CYS A 321 20.28 15.41 -8.71
C CYS A 321 19.17 16.25 -9.37
N ARG A 322 18.24 15.57 -10.04
CA ARG A 322 17.01 16.17 -10.57
C ARG A 322 16.10 16.62 -9.43
N GLU A 323 15.22 17.58 -9.72
CA GLU A 323 14.20 18.03 -8.76
C GLU A 323 13.39 16.85 -8.19
N GLY A 324 13.09 16.92 -6.89
CA GLY A 324 12.43 15.84 -6.17
C GLY A 324 13.36 14.69 -5.72
N THR A 325 14.67 14.73 -6.00
CA THR A 325 15.65 13.73 -5.51
C THR A 325 16.86 14.36 -4.83
N TYR A 326 17.43 13.65 -3.84
CA TYR A 326 18.56 14.15 -3.06
C TYR A 326 19.49 13.05 -2.52
N GLY A 327 20.57 13.46 -1.85
CA GLY A 327 21.52 12.59 -1.17
C GLY A 327 22.56 11.99 -2.12
N PRO A 328 23.43 11.08 -1.63
CA PRO A 328 24.47 10.47 -2.45
C PRO A 328 23.85 9.58 -3.53
N ASN A 329 24.31 9.71 -4.77
CA ASN A 329 23.74 9.04 -5.94
C ASN A 329 22.23 9.31 -6.18
N CYS A 330 21.67 10.38 -5.61
CA CYS A 330 20.26 10.80 -5.80
C CYS A 330 19.19 9.74 -5.48
N ARG A 331 19.52 8.77 -4.60
CA ARG A 331 18.66 7.62 -4.29
C ARG A 331 17.47 7.96 -3.37
N ARG A 332 17.47 9.13 -2.73
CA ARG A 332 16.39 9.55 -1.81
C ARG A 332 15.41 10.48 -2.54
N ARG A 333 14.11 10.37 -2.25
CA ARG A 333 13.08 11.29 -2.75
C ARG A 333 12.76 12.37 -1.73
N CYS A 334 12.64 13.59 -2.19
CA CYS A 334 12.09 14.70 -1.41
C CYS A 334 10.60 14.46 -1.09
N ARG A 335 10.12 14.95 0.06
CA ARG A 335 8.72 14.81 0.49
C ARG A 335 8.04 16.17 0.74
N CYS A 336 8.55 17.24 0.13
CA CYS A 336 8.02 18.59 0.28
C CYS A 336 6.62 18.70 -0.32
N THR A 337 5.68 19.23 0.45
CA THR A 337 4.30 19.54 0.04
C THR A 337 4.11 21.05 -0.14
N ASN A 338 2.90 21.48 -0.52
CA ASN A 338 2.52 22.91 -0.64
C ASN A 338 3.47 23.76 -1.51
N GLY A 339 4.11 23.13 -2.50
CA GLY A 339 5.06 23.79 -3.40
C GLY A 339 6.39 24.20 -2.76
N GLY A 340 6.76 23.62 -1.61
CA GLY A 340 8.07 23.81 -0.99
C GLY A 340 9.21 23.25 -1.86
N ARG A 341 10.35 23.96 -1.87
CA ARG A 341 11.52 23.62 -2.70
C ARG A 341 12.45 22.68 -1.93
N CYS A 342 12.85 21.58 -2.54
CA CYS A 342 13.79 20.65 -1.92
C CYS A 342 15.25 21.05 -2.20
N ASP A 343 16.11 21.06 -1.18
CA ASP A 343 17.55 21.08 -1.38
C ASP A 343 18.04 19.74 -1.92
N PHE A 344 18.73 19.77 -3.05
CA PHE A 344 19.17 18.57 -3.76
C PHE A 344 20.31 17.81 -3.05
N LYS A 345 21.00 18.41 -2.08
CA LYS A 345 22.07 17.76 -1.30
C LYS A 345 21.51 17.12 -0.03
N THR A 346 20.81 17.89 0.80
CA THR A 346 20.35 17.49 2.14
C THR A 346 18.95 16.87 2.15
N GLY A 347 18.10 17.23 1.19
CA GLY A 347 16.69 16.85 1.16
C GLY A 347 15.76 17.73 2.00
N SER A 348 16.30 18.77 2.64
CA SER A 348 15.50 19.73 3.41
C SER A 348 14.53 20.50 2.52
N CYS A 349 13.32 20.76 3.02
CA CYS A 349 12.32 21.54 2.31
C CYS A 349 12.37 23.01 2.74
N GLU A 350 12.64 23.91 1.79
CA GLU A 350 12.42 25.34 1.94
C GLU A 350 10.94 25.65 1.69
N CYS A 351 10.23 26.09 2.72
CA CYS A 351 8.79 26.31 2.65
C CYS A 351 8.45 27.67 2.04
N LYS A 352 7.34 27.70 1.28
CA LYS A 352 6.74 28.96 0.83
C LYS A 352 6.08 29.67 2.03
N PRO A 353 5.98 31.00 2.02
CA PRO A 353 5.30 31.75 3.08
C PRO A 353 3.89 31.21 3.37
N GLY A 354 3.54 31.13 4.66
CA GLY A 354 2.28 30.53 5.13
C GLY A 354 2.33 29.03 5.45
N PHE A 355 3.49 28.38 5.29
CA PHE A 355 3.70 26.97 5.63
C PHE A 355 5.00 26.74 6.41
N LEU A 356 5.02 25.71 7.27
CA LEU A 356 6.18 25.29 8.05
C LEU A 356 6.31 23.76 8.19
N GLY A 357 7.35 23.34 8.90
CA GLY A 357 7.66 21.95 9.21
C GLY A 357 8.58 21.31 8.17
N ALA A 358 9.22 20.19 8.54
CA ALA A 358 10.29 19.57 7.75
C ALA A 358 9.90 19.16 6.30
N ASN A 359 8.60 19.07 6.01
CA ASN A 359 8.02 18.77 4.71
C ASN A 359 7.09 19.89 4.18
N CYS A 360 6.94 21.02 4.88
CA CYS A 360 6.00 22.09 4.55
C CYS A 360 4.52 21.67 4.54
N SER A 361 4.11 20.67 5.33
CA SER A 361 2.71 20.20 5.36
C SER A 361 1.79 21.03 6.24
N SER A 362 2.31 21.66 7.29
CA SER A 362 1.53 22.49 8.21
C SER A 362 1.45 23.93 7.69
N SER A 363 0.27 24.55 7.78
CA SER A 363 0.16 26.02 7.64
C SER A 363 0.62 26.72 8.92
N CYS A 364 0.86 28.03 8.87
CA CYS A 364 1.27 28.79 10.06
C CYS A 364 0.26 28.64 11.22
N PRO A 365 0.73 28.59 12.48
CA PRO A 365 -0.16 28.60 13.64
C PRO A 365 -0.99 29.89 13.68
N ALA A 366 -2.14 29.83 14.35
CA ALA A 366 -2.97 31.01 14.55
C ALA A 366 -2.15 32.16 15.18
N GLY A 367 -2.28 33.36 14.61
CA GLY A 367 -1.50 34.54 15.03
C GLY A 367 -0.10 34.65 14.42
N TYR A 368 0.32 33.77 13.51
CA TYR A 368 1.62 33.84 12.83
C TYR A 368 1.50 33.78 11.30
N TYR A 369 2.46 34.40 10.60
CA TYR A 369 2.46 34.48 9.14
C TYR A 369 3.85 34.62 8.51
N GLY A 370 3.89 34.55 7.18
CA GLY A 370 5.07 34.86 6.38
C GLY A 370 5.99 33.65 6.16
N LYS A 371 7.25 33.91 5.76
CA LYS A 371 8.25 32.85 5.61
C LYS A 371 8.62 32.30 6.99
N ASP A 372 8.68 30.97 7.10
CA ASP A 372 8.96 30.23 8.33
C ASP A 372 8.05 30.60 9.52
N CYS A 373 6.91 31.24 9.23
CA CYS A 373 5.94 31.77 10.20
C CYS A 373 6.57 32.71 11.26
N ALA A 374 7.65 33.40 10.90
CA ALA A 374 8.45 34.21 11.82
C ALA A 374 7.78 35.51 12.29
N MET A 375 6.72 35.97 11.59
CA MET A 375 6.03 37.22 11.89
C MET A 375 4.74 36.95 12.67
N SER A 376 4.47 37.72 13.73
CA SER A 376 3.20 37.67 14.46
C SER A 376 2.17 38.65 13.89
N CYS A 377 0.90 38.27 13.92
CA CYS A 377 -0.22 39.10 13.51
C CYS A 377 -0.79 39.87 14.71
N LEU A 378 -1.19 41.12 14.49
CA LEU A 378 -1.84 41.97 15.50
C LEU A 378 -3.35 42.08 15.22
N CYS A 379 -3.99 40.92 15.03
CA CYS A 379 -5.45 40.85 14.92
C CYS A 379 -6.05 40.86 16.34
N GLY A 380 -6.99 41.78 16.59
CA GLY A 380 -7.76 41.86 17.82
C GLY A 380 -8.68 40.65 18.02
N ASP A 381 -9.35 40.61 19.17
CA ASP A 381 -10.14 39.45 19.60
C ASP A 381 -11.19 39.04 18.55
N GLY A 382 -11.10 37.77 18.11
CA GLY A 382 -11.94 37.20 17.06
C GLY A 382 -11.42 37.35 15.62
N GLY A 383 -10.38 38.16 15.39
CA GLY A 383 -9.79 38.37 14.06
C GLY A 383 -8.93 37.19 13.58
N GLN A 384 -9.22 36.66 12.39
CA GLN A 384 -8.45 35.57 11.78
C GLN A 384 -7.27 36.11 10.96
N CYS A 385 -6.05 35.68 11.27
CA CYS A 385 -4.87 36.09 10.49
C CYS A 385 -4.68 35.24 9.22
N HIS A 386 -4.43 35.89 8.09
CA HIS A 386 -4.07 35.22 6.84
C HIS A 386 -2.60 34.75 6.86
N PRO A 387 -2.31 33.42 6.80
CA PRO A 387 -0.99 32.86 7.12
C PRO A 387 0.12 33.28 6.14
N VAL A 388 -0.21 33.70 4.93
CA VAL A 388 0.80 34.12 3.93
C VAL A 388 1.21 35.59 4.10
N THR A 389 0.25 36.47 4.46
CA THR A 389 0.39 37.93 4.33
C THR A 389 0.23 38.72 5.62
N GLY A 390 -0.26 38.10 6.70
CA GLY A 390 -0.47 38.77 8.00
C GLY A 390 -1.73 39.62 8.07
N ARG A 391 -2.49 39.74 6.97
CA ARG A 391 -3.73 40.52 6.93
C ARG A 391 -4.79 39.86 7.82
N CYS A 392 -5.44 40.65 8.65
CA CYS A 392 -6.55 40.21 9.47
C CYS A 392 -7.87 40.21 8.68
N ASN A 393 -8.63 39.11 8.81
CA ASN A 393 -10.05 39.04 8.49
C ASN A 393 -10.83 39.23 9.80
N CYS A 394 -11.52 40.36 9.92
CA CYS A 394 -12.23 40.73 11.14
C CYS A 394 -13.53 39.95 11.30
N ALA A 395 -13.96 39.77 12.55
CA ALA A 395 -15.29 39.25 12.86
C ALA A 395 -16.39 40.25 12.43
N SER A 396 -17.63 39.80 12.37
CA SER A 396 -18.78 40.69 12.14
C SER A 396 -18.83 41.78 13.20
N GLY A 397 -19.05 43.04 12.79
CA GLY A 397 -19.04 44.19 13.69
C GLY A 397 -17.68 44.83 13.93
N GLN A 398 -16.59 44.26 13.41
CA GLN A 398 -15.24 44.81 13.48
C GLN A 398 -14.68 45.18 12.09
N THR A 399 -13.77 46.16 12.07
CA THR A 399 -13.09 46.67 10.89
C THR A 399 -11.67 47.18 11.24
N GLY A 400 -11.02 47.84 10.28
CA GLY A 400 -9.63 48.29 10.39
C GLY A 400 -8.63 47.21 9.99
N GLN A 401 -7.34 47.54 10.01
CA GLN A 401 -6.27 46.59 9.63
C GLN A 401 -5.99 45.54 10.72
N SER A 402 -6.23 45.91 11.98
CA SER A 402 -6.03 45.07 13.18
C SER A 402 -7.34 44.53 13.77
N CYS A 403 -8.51 44.81 13.19
CA CYS A 403 -9.81 44.38 13.73
C CYS A 403 -10.14 44.92 15.13
N GLN A 404 -9.52 46.04 15.52
CA GLN A 404 -9.74 46.71 16.80
C GLN A 404 -10.76 47.85 16.71
N GLU A 405 -11.17 48.24 15.50
CA GLU A 405 -12.18 49.25 15.26
C GLU A 405 -13.56 48.59 15.15
N VAL A 406 -14.58 49.14 15.81
CA VAL A 406 -15.99 48.71 15.66
C VAL A 406 -16.54 49.31 14.36
N CYS A 407 -17.58 48.69 13.77
CA CYS A 407 -18.22 49.23 12.57
C CYS A 407 -18.69 50.68 12.75
N PRO A 408 -18.53 51.54 11.70
CA PRO A 408 -19.04 52.90 11.73
C PRO A 408 -20.56 52.94 11.94
N THR A 409 -21.05 53.98 12.62
CA THR A 409 -22.49 54.19 12.87
C THR A 409 -23.31 54.04 11.59
N GLY A 410 -24.38 53.23 11.66
CA GLY A 410 -25.23 52.94 10.51
C GLY A 410 -24.72 51.80 9.60
N ARG A 411 -23.69 51.06 10.00
CA ARG A 411 -23.19 49.86 9.30
C ARG A 411 -22.97 48.68 10.23
N TYR A 412 -23.14 47.48 9.70
CA TYR A 412 -23.01 46.24 10.47
C TYR A 412 -22.45 45.06 9.65
N GLY A 413 -22.19 43.94 10.33
CA GLY A 413 -21.83 42.66 9.71
C GLY A 413 -20.37 42.55 9.31
N LEU A 414 -20.06 41.52 8.52
CA LEU A 414 -18.69 41.23 8.08
C LEU A 414 -18.15 42.39 7.20
N HIS A 415 -17.02 42.97 7.62
CA HIS A 415 -16.42 44.16 7.01
C HIS A 415 -17.39 45.38 6.91
N CYS A 416 -18.38 45.48 7.80
CA CYS A 416 -19.33 46.60 7.87
C CYS A 416 -20.07 46.89 6.54
N ARG A 417 -20.35 45.83 5.77
CA ARG A 417 -21.03 45.93 4.47
C ARG A 417 -22.54 46.12 4.60
N GLY A 418 -23.15 45.59 5.65
CA GLY A 418 -24.55 45.83 5.98
C GLY A 418 -24.79 47.31 6.26
N VAL A 419 -25.97 47.81 5.89
CA VAL A 419 -26.43 49.18 6.18
C VAL A 419 -27.59 49.06 7.15
N CYS A 420 -27.54 49.78 8.26
CA CYS A 420 -28.58 49.70 9.28
C CYS A 420 -29.86 50.39 8.79
N GLU A 421 -30.99 49.70 8.96
CA GLU A 421 -32.32 50.17 8.51
C GLU A 421 -33.16 50.73 9.67
N CYS A 422 -32.58 50.85 10.87
CA CYS A 422 -33.28 51.38 12.05
C CYS A 422 -33.72 52.83 11.84
N VAL A 423 -35.01 53.09 12.01
CA VAL A 423 -35.62 54.43 11.94
C VAL A 423 -35.87 54.99 13.35
N ASN A 424 -36.41 56.21 13.42
CA ASN A 424 -36.84 56.86 14.67
C ASN A 424 -35.77 56.93 15.80
N GLY A 425 -34.49 56.99 15.42
CA GLY A 425 -33.37 57.02 16.37
C GLY A 425 -33.07 55.67 17.03
N GLY A 426 -33.51 54.54 16.44
CA GLY A 426 -33.04 53.22 16.83
C GLY A 426 -31.55 53.05 16.53
N VAL A 427 -30.84 52.31 17.40
CA VAL A 427 -29.41 52.02 17.26
C VAL A 427 -29.25 50.56 16.85
N CYS A 428 -28.58 50.30 15.72
CA CYS A 428 -28.26 48.93 15.31
C CYS A 428 -27.09 48.35 16.10
N ASP A 429 -27.14 47.05 16.35
CA ASP A 429 -25.96 46.28 16.73
C ASP A 429 -24.97 46.19 15.57
N ALA A 430 -23.67 46.33 15.86
CA ALA A 430 -22.62 46.33 14.85
C ALA A 430 -22.38 44.94 14.22
N ALA A 431 -22.62 43.85 14.95
CA ALA A 431 -22.34 42.49 14.49
C ALA A 431 -23.44 41.96 13.58
N ASP A 432 -24.72 42.11 13.93
CA ASP A 432 -25.84 41.52 13.19
C ASP A 432 -26.86 42.52 12.60
N GLY A 433 -26.78 43.80 12.96
CA GLY A 433 -27.66 44.84 12.44
C GLY A 433 -29.01 44.96 13.15
N SER A 434 -29.27 44.16 14.18
CA SER A 434 -30.53 44.21 14.95
C SER A 434 -30.76 45.57 15.61
N CYS A 435 -31.99 46.09 15.52
CA CYS A 435 -32.30 47.43 16.00
C CYS A 435 -32.73 47.44 17.47
N ARG A 436 -32.02 48.21 18.30
CA ARG A 436 -32.47 48.59 19.64
C ARG A 436 -33.20 49.91 19.57
N CYS A 437 -34.49 49.90 19.89
CA CYS A 437 -35.36 51.05 19.70
C CYS A 437 -35.20 52.13 20.76
N SER A 438 -35.31 53.38 20.30
CA SER A 438 -35.46 54.54 21.17
C SER A 438 -36.82 54.54 21.88
N LEU A 439 -36.96 55.38 22.92
CA LEU A 439 -38.18 55.47 23.73
C LEU A 439 -39.43 55.75 22.86
N GLY A 440 -40.53 55.07 23.14
CA GLY A 440 -41.81 55.25 22.44
C GLY A 440 -41.93 54.53 21.10
N TRP A 441 -40.99 53.64 20.76
CA TRP A 441 -40.94 52.89 19.49
C TRP A 441 -40.60 51.40 19.70
N THR A 442 -41.14 50.57 18.81
CA THR A 442 -40.95 49.11 18.71
C THR A 442 -41.02 48.66 17.24
N GLY A 443 -40.95 47.36 16.99
CA GLY A 443 -40.81 46.77 15.64
C GLY A 443 -39.36 46.45 15.30
N THR A 444 -39.13 45.69 14.22
CA THR A 444 -37.78 45.16 13.91
C THR A 444 -36.81 46.22 13.42
N HIS A 445 -37.33 47.36 12.96
CA HIS A 445 -36.57 48.54 12.54
C HIS A 445 -36.97 49.80 13.32
N CYS A 446 -37.71 49.65 14.43
CA CYS A 446 -38.23 50.74 15.25
C CYS A 446 -39.25 51.66 14.53
N GLU A 447 -39.97 51.08 13.56
CA GLU A 447 -40.94 51.73 12.69
C GLU A 447 -42.31 51.98 13.35
N THR A 448 -42.65 51.22 14.40
CA THR A 448 -43.97 51.25 15.04
C THR A 448 -43.93 52.03 16.36
N ALA A 449 -44.84 52.98 16.56
CA ALA A 449 -44.97 53.70 17.83
C ALA A 449 -45.65 52.81 18.89
N CYS A 450 -45.39 53.04 20.19
CA CYS A 450 -46.08 52.27 21.23
C CYS A 450 -47.60 52.44 21.20
N GLU A 451 -48.31 51.32 21.32
CA GLU A 451 -49.76 51.29 21.54
C GLU A 451 -50.15 51.94 22.87
N PRO A 452 -51.38 52.48 23.01
CA PRO A 452 -51.84 53.12 24.23
C PRO A 452 -51.75 52.18 25.43
N GLY A 453 -51.08 52.64 26.50
CA GLY A 453 -50.84 51.86 27.72
C GLY A 453 -49.45 51.24 27.81
N LEU A 454 -48.60 51.37 26.78
CA LEU A 454 -47.19 50.97 26.81
C LEU A 454 -46.25 52.15 26.57
N TYR A 455 -45.05 52.10 27.16
CA TYR A 455 -44.03 53.14 27.02
C TYR A 455 -42.60 52.59 27.05
N GLY A 456 -41.61 53.48 26.87
CA GLY A 456 -40.19 53.15 26.98
C GLY A 456 -39.60 52.55 25.70
N PRO A 457 -38.38 52.01 25.75
CA PRO A 457 -37.74 51.39 24.59
C PRO A 457 -38.39 50.04 24.28
N GLY A 458 -38.69 49.76 23.01
CA GLY A 458 -39.34 48.50 22.61
C GLY A 458 -40.81 48.36 23.06
N CYS A 459 -41.36 49.36 23.77
CA CYS A 459 -42.69 49.34 24.39
C CYS A 459 -42.87 48.23 25.44
N GLU A 460 -41.79 47.84 26.11
CA GLU A 460 -41.77 46.74 27.10
C GLU A 460 -42.32 47.13 28.48
N LEU A 461 -42.60 48.41 28.73
CA LEU A 461 -43.05 48.92 30.03
C LEU A 461 -44.55 49.28 29.99
N GLU A 462 -45.33 48.76 30.94
CA GLU A 462 -46.74 49.09 31.11
C GLU A 462 -46.90 50.45 31.82
N CYS A 463 -47.76 51.30 31.27
CA CYS A 463 -48.10 52.59 31.85
C CYS A 463 -48.88 52.42 33.17
N PRO A 464 -48.43 53.00 34.29
CA PRO A 464 -49.06 52.81 35.60
C PRO A 464 -50.37 53.60 35.79
N CYS A 465 -50.84 54.30 34.75
CA CYS A 465 -51.88 55.33 34.83
C CYS A 465 -53.27 54.74 35.17
N GLN A 466 -53.90 55.30 36.21
CA GLN A 466 -55.22 54.89 36.70
C GLN A 466 -56.29 55.95 36.36
N ASN A 467 -57.55 55.67 36.68
CA ASN A 467 -58.66 56.63 36.60
C ASN A 467 -58.81 57.32 35.22
N ASN A 468 -58.69 56.52 34.15
CA ASN A 468 -58.85 56.95 32.75
C ASN A 468 -57.86 58.05 32.30
N ALA A 469 -56.69 58.13 32.95
CA ALA A 469 -55.60 59.02 32.56
C ALA A 469 -54.82 58.49 31.34
N THR A 470 -54.34 59.40 30.49
CA THR A 470 -53.56 59.05 29.29
C THR A 470 -52.05 59.04 29.59
N CYS A 471 -51.31 58.13 28.97
CA CYS A 471 -49.87 57.97 29.20
C CYS A 471 -49.03 58.53 28.04
N ASP A 472 -47.94 59.23 28.34
CA ASP A 472 -46.93 59.57 27.34
C ASP A 472 -46.06 58.36 26.99
N ARG A 473 -46.09 57.93 25.73
CA ARG A 473 -45.36 56.76 25.20
C ARG A 473 -43.83 56.84 25.33
N LEU A 474 -43.25 58.04 25.44
CA LEU A 474 -41.79 58.19 25.58
C LEU A 474 -41.35 57.98 27.04
N THR A 475 -42.05 58.61 27.98
CA THR A 475 -41.61 58.76 29.38
C THR A 475 -42.41 57.96 30.40
N GLY A 476 -43.60 57.46 30.04
CA GLY A 476 -44.54 56.81 30.96
C GLY A 476 -45.31 57.79 31.84
N HIS A 477 -45.21 59.10 31.56
CA HIS A 477 -45.87 60.13 32.37
C HIS A 477 -47.38 60.13 32.16
N CYS A 478 -48.14 60.13 33.26
CA CYS A 478 -49.60 60.10 33.25
C CYS A 478 -50.21 61.51 33.24
N ASP A 479 -50.93 61.86 32.17
CA ASP A 479 -51.73 63.08 32.09
C ASP A 479 -53.13 62.83 32.68
N CYS A 480 -53.36 63.35 33.88
CA CYS A 480 -54.52 63.00 34.69
C CYS A 480 -55.85 63.55 34.15
N TYR A 481 -56.89 62.72 34.26
CA TYR A 481 -58.27 63.17 34.08
C TYR A 481 -58.65 64.20 35.17
N PRO A 482 -59.51 65.21 34.90
CA PRO A 482 -59.99 66.13 35.92
C PRO A 482 -60.54 65.43 37.17
N GLY A 483 -60.19 65.96 38.35
CA GLY A 483 -60.56 65.38 39.63
C GLY A 483 -59.59 64.35 40.21
N TYR A 484 -58.43 64.13 39.56
CA TYR A 484 -57.39 63.22 40.00
C TYR A 484 -55.98 63.83 39.95
N TYR A 485 -55.08 63.32 40.81
CA TYR A 485 -53.67 63.68 40.90
C TYR A 485 -52.80 62.50 41.37
N GLY A 486 -51.49 62.73 41.43
CA GLY A 486 -50.47 61.70 41.72
C GLY A 486 -49.74 61.26 40.45
N ASN A 487 -48.62 60.57 40.61
CA ASN A 487 -47.75 60.14 39.49
C ASN A 487 -48.42 59.10 38.56
N ALA A 488 -49.38 58.35 39.09
CA ALA A 488 -50.21 57.38 38.37
C ALA A 488 -51.69 57.83 38.32
N CYS A 489 -52.00 59.09 38.65
CA CYS A 489 -53.36 59.62 38.78
C CYS A 489 -54.24 58.83 39.77
N GLN A 490 -53.61 58.19 40.75
CA GLN A 490 -54.21 57.24 41.68
C GLN A 490 -55.03 57.88 42.82
N HIS A 491 -54.93 59.21 43.01
CA HIS A 491 -55.59 59.93 44.09
C HIS A 491 -56.69 60.86 43.54
N GLN A 492 -57.88 60.82 44.12
CA GLN A 492 -58.93 61.83 43.89
C GLN A 492 -58.56 63.16 44.57
N CYS A 493 -59.06 64.28 44.07
CA CYS A 493 -58.70 65.58 44.64
C CYS A 493 -59.07 65.73 46.12
N PRO A 494 -58.19 66.34 46.95
CA PRO A 494 -58.51 66.64 48.33
C PRO A 494 -59.70 67.60 48.45
N ALA A 495 -60.44 67.53 49.55
CA ALA A 495 -61.60 68.38 49.80
C ALA A 495 -61.28 69.87 49.61
N GLY A 496 -62.10 70.55 48.80
CA GLY A 496 -61.91 71.96 48.43
C GLY A 496 -61.10 72.20 47.16
N LEU A 497 -60.54 71.17 46.53
CA LEU A 497 -59.86 71.25 45.24
C LEU A 497 -60.57 70.42 44.17
N PHE A 498 -60.53 70.88 42.92
CA PHE A 498 -61.14 70.20 41.78
C PHE A 498 -60.37 70.42 40.46
N GLY A 499 -60.85 69.77 39.41
CA GLY A 499 -60.33 69.96 38.05
C GLY A 499 -59.00 69.23 37.80
N ARG A 500 -58.33 69.54 36.69
CA ARG A 500 -57.10 68.83 36.27
C ARG A 500 -55.96 69.06 37.26
N TYR A 501 -55.34 67.97 37.72
CA TYR A 501 -54.31 67.96 38.77
C TYR A 501 -54.73 68.68 40.07
N CYS A 502 -56.03 68.81 40.35
CA CYS A 502 -56.55 69.48 41.54
C CYS A 502 -56.08 70.94 41.67
N SER A 503 -55.88 71.60 40.53
CA SER A 503 -55.31 72.96 40.44
C SER A 503 -56.31 74.08 40.71
N GLN A 504 -57.61 73.77 40.80
CA GLN A 504 -58.67 74.75 41.01
C GLN A 504 -59.26 74.63 42.43
N GLN A 505 -59.49 75.77 43.08
CA GLN A 505 -60.08 75.85 44.42
C GLN A 505 -61.60 76.02 44.32
N CYS A 506 -62.35 75.25 45.10
CA CYS A 506 -63.81 75.34 45.18
C CYS A 506 -64.27 76.58 45.96
N ASP A 507 -65.27 77.30 45.42
CA ASP A 507 -65.86 78.49 46.06
C ASP A 507 -67.11 78.14 46.90
N CYS A 508 -66.95 77.16 47.80
CA CYS A 508 -67.98 76.78 48.76
C CYS A 508 -67.82 77.56 50.06
N LYS A 509 -68.85 78.28 50.51
CA LYS A 509 -68.80 79.00 51.79
C LYS A 509 -68.79 78.02 52.95
N HIS A 510 -68.18 78.43 54.07
CA HIS A 510 -68.07 77.65 55.31
C HIS A 510 -67.35 76.29 55.16
N GLY A 511 -66.45 76.14 54.19
CA GLY A 511 -65.57 74.97 54.07
C GLY A 511 -66.27 73.66 53.66
N GLN A 512 -67.42 73.76 52.97
CA GLN A 512 -68.14 72.58 52.47
C GLN A 512 -67.36 71.88 51.35
N VAL A 513 -67.62 70.57 51.20
CA VAL A 513 -67.00 69.75 50.15
C VAL A 513 -67.69 70.02 48.81
N CYS A 514 -66.88 70.03 47.77
CA CYS A 514 -67.28 70.12 46.36
C CYS A 514 -67.06 68.80 45.63
N ASP A 515 -67.77 68.60 44.53
CA ASP A 515 -67.45 67.55 43.57
C ASP A 515 -66.02 67.73 43.03
N HIS A 516 -65.23 66.66 43.10
CA HIS A 516 -63.81 66.70 42.77
C HIS A 516 -63.53 66.91 41.27
N VAL A 517 -64.48 66.60 40.38
CA VAL A 517 -64.32 66.75 38.93
C VAL A 517 -64.80 68.13 38.47
N THR A 518 -65.99 68.55 38.89
CA THR A 518 -66.70 69.73 38.39
C THR A 518 -66.59 70.97 39.28
N GLY A 519 -66.28 70.80 40.58
CA GLY A 519 -66.18 71.88 41.56
C GLY A 519 -67.53 72.36 42.13
N GLU A 520 -68.62 71.65 41.87
CA GLU A 520 -69.96 71.99 42.38
C GLU A 520 -70.10 71.70 43.89
N CYS A 521 -70.68 72.62 44.66
CA CYS A 521 -70.74 72.54 46.12
C CYS A 521 -71.91 71.67 46.63
N VAL A 522 -71.64 70.77 47.57
CA VAL A 522 -72.68 69.97 48.23
C VAL A 522 -73.22 70.72 49.46
N CYS A 523 -74.45 71.22 49.38
CA CYS A 523 -75.02 72.06 50.44
C CYS A 523 -75.72 71.26 51.55
N PRO A 524 -75.49 71.58 52.85
CA PRO A 524 -76.18 70.93 53.95
C PRO A 524 -77.64 71.40 54.06
N PRO A 525 -78.52 70.61 54.70
CA PRO A 525 -79.93 70.97 54.91
C PRO A 525 -80.10 72.35 55.56
N GLY A 526 -81.02 73.16 55.01
CA GLY A 526 -81.23 74.56 55.42
C GLY A 526 -80.43 75.59 54.63
N LEU A 527 -79.49 75.16 53.76
CA LEU A 527 -78.74 76.02 52.84
C LEU A 527 -78.88 75.58 51.37
N HIS A 528 -78.78 76.53 50.45
CA HIS A 528 -78.76 76.33 49.01
C HIS A 528 -77.97 77.45 48.29
N GLY A 529 -77.88 77.41 46.96
CA GLY A 529 -77.06 78.32 46.16
C GLY A 529 -75.72 77.70 45.73
N ARG A 530 -75.04 78.33 44.77
CA ARG A 530 -73.87 77.73 44.08
C ARG A 530 -72.68 77.50 45.01
N GLY A 531 -72.54 78.32 46.04
CA GLY A 531 -71.55 78.19 47.11
C GLY A 531 -72.18 77.91 48.48
N CYS A 532 -73.42 77.44 48.52
CA CYS A 532 -74.23 77.23 49.74
C CYS A 532 -74.39 78.50 50.59
N GLU A 533 -74.47 79.65 49.91
CA GLU A 533 -74.47 80.97 50.52
C GLU A 533 -75.85 81.47 50.99
N LYS A 534 -76.94 80.82 50.53
CA LYS A 534 -78.32 81.21 50.84
C LYS A 534 -78.94 80.27 51.85
N ARG A 535 -79.70 80.82 52.80
CA ARG A 535 -80.56 80.05 53.70
C ARG A 535 -81.91 79.80 53.05
N CYS A 536 -82.59 78.72 53.41
CA CYS A 536 -83.98 78.53 53.01
C CYS A 536 -84.87 79.72 53.40
N GLU A 537 -85.78 80.05 52.49
CA GLU A 537 -86.77 81.12 52.67
C GLU A 537 -87.75 80.77 53.80
N ALA A 538 -88.43 81.78 54.35
CA ALA A 538 -89.35 81.58 55.47
C ALA A 538 -90.47 80.58 55.08
N GLY A 539 -90.72 79.59 55.94
CA GLY A 539 -91.64 78.49 55.66
C GLY A 539 -91.05 77.36 54.81
N HIS A 540 -89.75 77.36 54.47
CA HIS A 540 -89.06 76.28 53.76
C HIS A 540 -87.92 75.66 54.58
N PHE A 541 -87.66 74.37 54.39
CA PHE A 541 -86.63 73.62 55.10
C PHE A 541 -86.03 72.44 54.32
N GLY A 542 -84.97 71.85 54.86
CA GLY A 542 -84.35 70.61 54.35
C GLY A 542 -83.27 70.85 53.30
N GLN A 543 -82.80 69.78 52.66
CA GLN A 543 -81.79 69.88 51.59
C GLN A 543 -82.40 70.52 50.35
N GLY A 544 -81.71 71.50 49.75
CA GLY A 544 -82.25 72.26 48.60
C GLY A 544 -83.47 73.15 48.92
N CYS A 545 -83.91 73.21 50.18
CA CYS A 545 -85.09 73.97 50.64
C CYS A 545 -86.44 73.48 50.07
N GLU A 546 -86.51 72.21 49.68
CA GLU A 546 -87.70 71.60 49.05
C GLU A 546 -88.85 71.32 50.03
N GLY A 547 -88.56 71.14 51.32
CA GLY A 547 -89.58 70.92 52.35
C GLY A 547 -90.31 72.22 52.69
N ARG A 548 -91.62 72.13 52.96
CA ARG A 548 -92.46 73.28 53.38
C ARG A 548 -92.99 73.07 54.80
N CYS A 549 -92.86 74.09 55.63
CA CYS A 549 -93.28 74.08 57.03
C CYS A 549 -94.80 74.20 57.18
N VAL A 550 -95.33 73.60 58.26
CA VAL A 550 -96.75 73.58 58.60
C VAL A 550 -96.90 74.10 60.02
N CYS A 551 -97.00 75.43 60.16
CA CYS A 551 -97.11 76.14 61.43
C CYS A 551 -98.33 77.07 61.40
N ALA A 552 -98.81 77.49 62.58
CA ALA A 552 -99.87 78.49 62.72
C ALA A 552 -99.48 79.84 62.07
N GLU A 553 -100.50 80.64 61.75
CA GLU A 553 -100.30 81.89 61.00
C GLU A 553 -99.37 82.87 61.73
N GLY A 554 -98.29 83.28 61.05
CA GLY A 554 -97.26 84.15 61.61
C GLY A 554 -96.19 83.45 62.46
N VAL A 555 -96.13 82.12 62.48
CA VAL A 555 -95.11 81.32 63.18
C VAL A 555 -94.05 80.79 62.20
N ASP A 556 -92.79 81.15 62.45
CA ASP A 556 -91.64 80.65 61.69
C ASP A 556 -91.20 79.24 62.13
N CYS A 557 -90.52 78.54 61.23
CA CYS A 557 -89.97 77.21 61.44
C CYS A 557 -88.43 77.19 61.35
N HIS A 558 -87.83 76.14 61.92
CA HIS A 558 -86.38 75.93 61.85
C HIS A 558 -85.94 75.41 60.47
N PRO A 559 -85.10 76.15 59.70
CA PRO A 559 -84.90 75.88 58.27
C PRO A 559 -84.10 74.61 57.94
N ALA A 560 -83.46 73.96 58.93
CA ALA A 560 -82.83 72.65 58.70
C ALA A 560 -83.78 71.47 58.95
N THR A 561 -84.83 71.64 59.77
CA THR A 561 -85.63 70.53 60.34
C THR A 561 -87.15 70.68 60.20
N GLY A 562 -87.65 71.87 59.87
CA GLY A 562 -89.07 72.14 59.65
C GLY A 562 -89.91 72.40 60.91
N GLN A 563 -89.34 72.23 62.10
CA GLN A 563 -90.06 72.36 63.39
C GLN A 563 -90.46 73.82 63.68
N CYS A 564 -91.70 74.04 64.13
CA CYS A 564 -92.27 75.36 64.40
C CYS A 564 -91.73 75.98 65.72
N ILE A 565 -91.62 77.31 65.77
CA ILE A 565 -91.04 78.05 66.91
C ILE A 565 -92.15 78.83 67.64
N CYS A 566 -92.75 78.23 68.66
CA CYS A 566 -94.00 78.73 69.24
C CYS A 566 -93.88 80.07 70.01
N PRO A 567 -94.77 81.04 69.78
CA PRO A 567 -94.77 82.33 70.48
C PRO A 567 -95.30 82.21 71.93
N PRO A 568 -95.05 83.20 72.82
CA PRO A 568 -95.50 83.16 74.21
C PRO A 568 -97.03 83.08 74.37
N GLY A 569 -97.46 82.04 75.08
CA GLY A 569 -98.88 81.67 75.25
C GLY A 569 -99.33 80.51 74.35
N LYS A 570 -98.50 80.05 73.41
CA LYS A 570 -98.80 78.97 72.46
C LYS A 570 -97.86 77.76 72.59
N THR A 571 -98.40 76.58 72.32
CA THR A 571 -97.68 75.29 72.28
C THR A 571 -98.29 74.33 71.24
N GLY A 572 -97.84 73.09 71.21
CA GLY A 572 -98.17 72.10 70.18
C GLY A 572 -97.25 72.16 68.96
N GLU A 573 -97.22 71.10 68.15
CA GLU A 573 -96.30 70.97 66.99
C GLU A 573 -96.48 72.07 65.93
N GLN A 574 -97.69 72.65 65.82
CA GLN A 574 -97.98 73.77 64.91
C GLN A 574 -98.11 75.12 65.63
N CYS A 575 -97.98 75.15 66.96
CA CYS A 575 -98.10 76.35 67.79
C CYS A 575 -99.50 77.00 67.79
N ASP A 576 -100.54 76.20 67.57
CA ASP A 576 -101.95 76.57 67.51
C ASP A 576 -102.67 76.43 68.86
N GLU A 577 -102.21 75.54 69.76
CA GLU A 577 -102.79 75.32 71.09
C GLU A 577 -102.37 76.40 72.09
N ASP A 578 -103.30 76.86 72.95
CA ASP A 578 -102.99 77.78 74.07
C ASP A 578 -102.41 77.03 75.28
N CYS A 579 -101.61 77.70 76.11
CA CYS A 579 -101.08 77.07 77.33
C CYS A 579 -102.20 76.62 78.29
N ALA A 580 -101.95 75.49 78.96
CA ALA A 580 -102.70 75.14 80.17
C ALA A 580 -102.57 76.23 81.23
N ALA A 581 -103.60 76.42 82.06
CA ALA A 581 -103.73 77.57 82.98
C ALA A 581 -102.57 77.72 83.99
N ASP A 582 -101.83 76.66 84.27
CA ASP A 582 -100.68 76.65 85.18
C ASP A 582 -99.34 76.88 84.46
N TRP A 583 -99.33 77.22 83.17
CA TRP A 583 -98.13 77.35 82.34
C TRP A 583 -98.16 78.61 81.45
N PHE A 584 -96.97 79.16 81.17
CA PHE A 584 -96.79 80.36 80.36
C PHE A 584 -95.48 80.35 79.55
N GLY A 585 -95.27 81.41 78.76
CA GLY A 585 -94.06 81.58 77.94
C GLY A 585 -94.13 80.87 76.58
N PRO A 586 -93.06 80.97 75.75
CA PRO A 586 -93.01 80.35 74.43
C PRO A 586 -92.96 78.82 74.56
N GLY A 587 -93.84 78.11 73.85
CA GLY A 587 -94.00 76.67 73.98
C GLY A 587 -94.64 76.21 75.30
N CYS A 588 -95.08 77.15 76.16
CA CYS A 588 -95.73 76.88 77.45
C CYS A 588 -94.85 76.07 78.43
N VAL A 589 -93.53 76.28 78.40
CA VAL A 589 -92.56 75.50 79.20
C VAL A 589 -92.24 76.08 80.59
N LEU A 590 -92.85 77.21 80.98
CA LEU A 590 -92.65 77.86 82.27
C LEU A 590 -93.90 77.70 83.14
N ALA A 591 -93.77 77.30 84.41
CA ALA A 591 -94.92 77.08 85.30
C ALA A 591 -95.30 78.34 86.11
N CYS A 592 -96.59 78.54 86.35
CA CYS A 592 -97.15 79.60 87.18
C CYS A 592 -97.18 79.22 88.67
N GLU A 593 -96.71 80.11 89.55
CA GLU A 593 -96.65 79.88 91.01
C GLU A 593 -97.81 80.54 91.78
N CYS A 594 -99.00 80.60 91.20
CA CYS A 594 -100.16 81.25 91.83
C CYS A 594 -100.71 80.40 92.98
N THR A 595 -100.82 80.99 94.18
CA THR A 595 -101.30 80.27 95.38
C THR A 595 -102.65 80.81 95.89
N HIS A 596 -103.26 80.09 96.84
CA HIS A 596 -104.55 80.44 97.46
C HIS A 596 -105.70 80.71 96.48
N GLY A 597 -105.69 80.07 95.32
CA GLY A 597 -106.76 80.14 94.31
C GLY A 597 -106.65 81.32 93.33
N GLY A 598 -105.50 82.00 93.24
CA GLY A 598 -105.26 83.02 92.22
C GLY A 598 -105.11 82.46 90.80
N GLN A 599 -105.56 83.21 89.79
CA GLN A 599 -105.50 82.80 88.37
C GLN A 599 -104.26 83.36 87.67
N CYS A 600 -103.62 82.55 86.82
CA CYS A 600 -102.43 82.95 86.04
C CYS A 600 -102.75 83.46 84.64
N ASP A 601 -102.01 84.47 84.18
CA ASP A 601 -101.93 84.87 82.78
C ASP A 601 -100.96 83.98 81.99
N ILE A 602 -101.49 83.19 81.06
CA ILE A 602 -100.74 82.21 80.25
C ILE A 602 -99.68 82.82 79.30
N ARG A 603 -99.59 84.14 79.14
CA ARG A 603 -98.58 84.78 78.28
C ARG A 603 -97.42 85.35 79.08
N THR A 604 -97.69 85.79 80.31
CA THR A 604 -96.78 86.58 81.15
C THR A 604 -96.44 85.96 82.50
N GLY A 605 -97.20 84.95 82.96
CA GLY A 605 -97.01 84.28 84.24
C GLY A 605 -97.58 85.04 85.45
N HIS A 606 -98.35 86.11 85.23
CA HIS A 606 -98.81 87.00 86.29
C HIS A 606 -100.06 86.47 87.01
N CYS A 607 -100.03 86.40 88.35
CA CYS A 607 -101.16 85.94 89.16
C CYS A 607 -102.12 87.06 89.57
N THR A 608 -103.42 86.78 89.55
CA THR A 608 -104.48 87.66 90.08
C THR A 608 -105.08 87.08 91.37
N CYS A 609 -105.17 87.90 92.43
CA CYS A 609 -105.34 87.43 93.80
C CYS A 609 -106.72 87.73 94.43
N PRO A 610 -107.26 86.87 95.31
CA PRO A 610 -108.49 87.14 96.06
C PRO A 610 -108.35 88.28 97.09
N PRO A 611 -109.45 88.94 97.53
CA PRO A 611 -109.42 90.26 98.18
C PRO A 611 -108.68 90.40 99.53
N THR A 612 -108.27 89.31 100.16
CA THR A 612 -107.52 89.31 101.44
C THR A 612 -106.04 88.97 101.29
N TRP A 613 -105.57 88.70 100.07
CA TRP A 613 -104.23 88.22 99.76
C TRP A 613 -103.55 89.13 98.74
N LEU A 614 -102.30 89.52 99.02
CA LEU A 614 -101.51 90.36 98.13
C LEU A 614 -100.19 89.69 97.71
N GLY A 615 -99.51 90.34 96.77
CA GLY A 615 -98.25 89.88 96.18
C GLY A 615 -98.43 89.09 94.88
N HIS A 616 -97.37 89.03 94.06
CA HIS A 616 -97.36 88.42 92.71
C HIS A 616 -97.65 86.91 92.66
N THR A 617 -97.71 86.23 93.81
CA THR A 617 -98.12 84.81 93.97
C THR A 617 -99.27 84.62 94.97
N CYS A 618 -99.91 85.72 95.42
CA CYS A 618 -101.10 85.74 96.28
C CYS A 618 -100.93 85.14 97.70
N ARG A 619 -99.84 85.49 98.40
CA ARG A 619 -99.36 84.75 99.59
C ARG A 619 -99.26 85.55 100.90
N GLU A 620 -99.52 86.86 100.89
CA GLU A 620 -99.23 87.75 102.04
C GLU A 620 -100.49 88.43 102.64
N GLY A 621 -100.59 88.47 103.98
CA GLY A 621 -101.62 89.22 104.74
C GLY A 621 -101.52 89.10 106.29
N GLY A 622 -101.53 90.23 107.02
CA GLY A 622 -101.57 90.31 108.51
C GLY A 622 -100.65 91.40 109.11
N TYR A 623 -101.15 92.32 109.94
CA TYR A 623 -100.47 93.58 110.32
C TYR A 623 -99.70 93.57 111.67
N THR A 624 -98.47 94.13 111.72
CA THR A 624 -98.07 95.38 112.46
C THR A 624 -96.52 95.62 112.47
N LEU A 625 -96.09 96.89 112.68
CA LEU A 625 -94.73 97.48 112.50
C LEU A 625 -93.83 97.38 113.79
N PRO A 626 -92.59 97.97 113.94
CA PRO A 626 -91.71 98.79 113.05
C PRO A 626 -90.12 98.62 113.11
N VAL A 627 -89.41 99.08 112.04
CA VAL A 627 -88.14 99.90 112.00
C VAL A 627 -86.69 99.27 112.21
N PRO A 628 -85.60 99.80 111.57
CA PRO A 628 -84.43 99.00 111.08
C PRO A 628 -82.97 99.56 111.33
N THR A 629 -81.91 98.94 110.73
CA THR A 629 -80.63 99.63 110.31
C THR A 629 -79.73 98.79 109.34
N LEU A 630 -78.67 99.41 108.76
CA LEU A 630 -77.83 98.99 107.58
C LEU A 630 -76.31 98.84 107.90
N VAL A 631 -75.47 98.27 106.99
CA VAL A 631 -74.10 98.75 106.57
C VAL A 631 -73.38 97.87 105.48
N ARG A 632 -72.39 98.46 104.74
CA ARG A 632 -71.60 97.93 103.58
C ARG A 632 -70.08 97.73 103.88
N ARG A 633 -69.29 97.04 103.00
CA ARG A 633 -67.90 97.48 102.55
C ARG A 633 -67.26 96.73 101.35
N SER A 634 -66.05 97.13 100.90
CA SER A 634 -65.49 96.90 99.52
C SER A 634 -63.93 96.82 99.38
N LEU A 635 -63.43 96.40 98.19
CA LEU A 635 -62.24 96.86 97.38
C LEU A 635 -60.81 96.20 97.37
N LYS A 636 -60.26 96.12 96.12
CA LYS A 636 -58.87 96.40 95.57
C LYS A 636 -57.89 95.29 95.05
N ARG A 637 -56.88 95.72 94.26
CA ARG A 637 -56.18 95.05 93.12
C ARG A 637 -54.69 95.51 92.95
N ARG A 638 -53.78 94.78 92.24
CA ARG A 638 -52.35 95.19 91.93
C ARG A 638 -51.74 94.55 90.64
N SER A 639 -50.51 94.93 90.20
CA SER A 639 -49.85 94.58 88.90
C SER A 639 -48.28 94.65 88.87
N GLY A 640 -47.60 94.00 87.90
CA GLY A 640 -46.14 94.04 87.52
C GLY A 640 -45.66 92.81 86.66
N ARG A 641 -44.44 92.66 86.05
CA ARG A 641 -43.29 93.55 85.65
C ARG A 641 -42.14 92.79 84.87
N ALA A 642 -41.47 93.42 83.87
CA ALA A 642 -40.01 93.35 83.49
C ALA A 642 -39.31 92.34 82.46
N GLN A 643 -38.43 92.91 81.59
CA GLN A 643 -37.04 92.51 81.15
C GLN A 643 -36.77 91.30 80.17
N SER A 644 -35.65 91.11 79.39
CA SER A 644 -34.43 91.91 79.02
C SER A 644 -33.42 91.21 78.00
N ARG A 645 -32.80 91.98 77.06
CA ARG A 645 -31.40 91.94 76.46
C ARG A 645 -30.80 90.91 75.44
N HIS A 646 -30.20 91.49 74.37
CA HIS A 646 -28.84 91.35 73.75
C HIS A 646 -28.37 90.29 72.71
N SER A 647 -27.43 90.78 71.88
CA SER A 647 -26.89 90.37 70.57
C SER A 647 -25.66 89.42 70.56
N ALA A 648 -25.39 88.75 69.42
CA ALA A 648 -24.13 88.84 68.63
C ALA A 648 -24.13 87.98 67.33
N LYS A 649 -23.23 88.27 66.37
CA LYS A 649 -23.04 87.55 65.07
C LYS A 649 -21.79 86.64 65.11
N HIS A 650 -21.76 85.52 64.35
CA HIS A 650 -20.96 85.38 63.09
C HIS A 650 -20.93 83.96 62.44
N THR A 651 -20.63 83.96 61.12
CA THR A 651 -19.99 82.92 60.27
C THR A 651 -20.64 81.56 59.95
N ARG A 652 -21.07 81.42 58.67
CA ARG A 652 -20.76 80.39 57.62
C ARG A 652 -20.85 78.86 57.93
N PRO A 653 -20.91 77.98 56.90
CA PRO A 653 -21.65 78.05 55.62
C PRO A 653 -22.34 76.72 55.24
N SER A 654 -23.29 76.77 54.28
CA SER A 654 -23.52 75.78 53.21
C SER A 654 -24.63 76.28 52.30
#